data_AF-F4PMQ1-F1
#
_entry.id   AF-F4PMQ1-F1
#
_cell.length_a   1.000
_cell.length_b   1.000
_cell.length_c   1.000
_cell.angle_alpha   90.00
_cell.angle_beta   90.00
_cell.angle_gamma   90.00
#
_symmetry.space_group_name_H-M   'P 1'
#
loop_
_entity.id
_entity.type
_entity.pdbx_description
1 polymer ?
#
loop_
_entity_poly.entity_id
_entity_poly.type
_entity_poly.pdbx_seq_one_letter_code
_entity_poly.pdbx_strand_id
1 'polypeptide(L)'
;MTLCECIKVHRSDLFIKHFDSVYQSMLSSSHEKEFSLNSQQFQQILKAIFQYDGHIELEYMMKRFERIEKTVLLNHRFLGATFMNYISIGVCRLLIQQNYHLDENDDNDHYAFVGILTKQVVMNGDLELFDRICHDYLDHTNNKNNINFERTMDDDWHSWGSCKDLFNNNQSKYDILFYMVKKLIGYSLVDLRSELFIIAMECDKNNQEIIKWIRYSYDSKDDFIKLCQQHKRVISSIEMYATTHTLELIEFKLQSPPVMSTVAAKFGNLDFLSHMYDMKEYKYLFDRAQLAASLSDGHLECANFLMKIKAKEVKESEHSYTHIFWTIHPSIMSLDLVKRLVDSQCQMMDFTGLIESAIKSNQPETLEFILSLLKEVSSQELKELGTRFVLVSLKVDNQTITEMLLDKFFSSEDQQPQTFKIQFNDNKICYAPLLSLFNKGHSIEIKQPKQTALILCFLFLPKVVQLLIDRLSLERVPPWVILASVNHPDFNDQSDYKLLKHTISIIHPHTQEDLIMYQQIMNLTCRIGLIKVVECLGDWVWQFGVSLFRTALEYKHIQLAYYIGQSIATHCDDMTLMDLLPSLHFIHGEQDFEMFWNLLKPITSNASHVSIATYNYKAYKNSQRHRITNTIDRIIKHYTRYYNGPEKDEFEMIPIKIYSNLRLPLDPFNINHLYTNYRDCPVIDFSDFNIDQYYIQNIELGIIPFNN
;
A
#
# COMPACT_ATOMS: atom_id res chain seq x y z
N MET A 1 0.04 -21.26 22.32
CA MET A 1 -0.84 -20.10 22.01
C MET A 1 -0.62 -19.07 23.09
N THR A 2 -0.29 -17.83 22.76
CA THR A 2 -0.07 -16.74 23.75
C THR A 2 -1.39 -16.02 24.08
N LEU A 3 -1.43 -15.26 25.18
CA LEU A 3 -2.60 -14.45 25.53
C LEU A 3 -2.99 -13.46 24.42
N CYS A 4 -2.00 -12.80 23.79
CA CYS A 4 -2.24 -11.90 22.65
C CYS A 4 -2.79 -12.62 21.42
N GLU A 5 -2.41 -13.88 21.19
CA GLU A 5 -2.98 -14.69 20.11
C GLU A 5 -4.44 -15.03 20.41
N CYS A 6 -4.79 -15.37 21.66
CA CYS A 6 -6.18 -15.63 22.06
C CYS A 6 -7.10 -14.44 21.73
N ILE A 7 -6.67 -13.21 22.02
CA ILE A 7 -7.43 -11.98 21.71
C ILE A 7 -7.62 -11.83 20.18
N LYS A 8 -6.53 -11.96 19.40
CA LYS A 8 -6.56 -11.79 17.93
C LYS A 8 -7.46 -12.80 17.21
N VAL A 9 -7.64 -13.99 17.77
CA VAL A 9 -8.49 -15.05 17.19
C VAL A 9 -9.85 -15.18 17.90
N HIS A 10 -10.21 -14.21 18.75
CA HIS A 10 -11.46 -14.18 19.52
C HIS A 10 -11.71 -15.45 20.36
N ARG A 11 -10.66 -15.99 20.98
CA ARG A 11 -10.70 -17.14 21.90
C ARG A 11 -10.57 -16.70 23.36
N SER A 12 -11.55 -15.92 23.82
CA SER A 12 -11.61 -15.40 25.19
C SER A 12 -11.66 -16.51 26.24
N ASP A 13 -12.23 -17.66 25.89
CA ASP A 13 -12.24 -18.87 26.73
C ASP A 13 -10.83 -19.36 27.07
N LEU A 14 -9.94 -19.41 26.07
CA LEU A 14 -8.55 -19.80 26.24
C LEU A 14 -7.73 -18.70 26.92
N PHE A 15 -8.02 -17.43 26.62
CA PHE A 15 -7.40 -16.31 27.34
C PHE A 15 -7.63 -16.44 28.84
N ILE A 16 -8.89 -16.56 29.26
CA ILE A 16 -9.29 -16.66 30.68
C ILE A 16 -8.62 -17.86 31.34
N LYS A 17 -8.69 -19.04 30.70
CA LYS A 17 -8.12 -20.28 31.24
C LYS A 17 -6.62 -20.18 31.50
N HIS A 18 -5.89 -19.44 30.67
CA HIS A 18 -4.43 -19.39 30.71
C HIS A 18 -3.88 -18.14 31.41
N PHE A 19 -4.72 -17.12 31.63
CA PHE A 19 -4.31 -15.86 32.23
C PHE A 19 -3.67 -16.04 33.61
N ASP A 20 -4.29 -16.82 34.50
CA ASP A 20 -3.78 -16.99 35.88
C ASP A 20 -2.41 -17.67 35.93
N SER A 21 -2.14 -18.63 35.04
CA SER A 21 -0.82 -19.28 34.95
C SER A 21 0.26 -18.29 34.48
N VAL A 22 -0.09 -17.45 33.50
CA VAL A 22 0.80 -16.40 32.98
C VAL A 22 1.05 -15.32 34.04
N TYR A 23 0.00 -14.93 34.78
CA TYR A 23 0.06 -13.97 35.87
C TYR A 23 0.99 -14.44 37.01
N GLN A 24 0.90 -15.70 37.42
CA GLN A 24 1.79 -16.27 38.45
C GLN A 24 3.25 -16.30 38.01
N SER A 25 3.50 -16.55 36.73
CA SER A 25 4.87 -16.51 36.21
C SER A 25 5.43 -15.09 36.12
N MET A 26 4.61 -14.11 35.72
CA MET A 26 5.00 -12.70 35.74
C MET A 26 5.41 -12.26 37.16
N LEU A 27 4.65 -12.64 38.19
CA LEU A 27 4.98 -12.43 39.60
C LEU A 27 6.30 -13.10 40.02
N SER A 28 6.54 -14.34 39.58
CA SER A 28 7.77 -15.07 39.94
C SER A 28 9.03 -14.51 39.28
N SER A 29 8.88 -13.80 38.16
CA SER A 29 9.99 -13.28 37.36
C SER A 29 10.41 -11.86 37.74
N SER A 30 9.55 -11.09 38.42
CA SER A 30 9.91 -9.82 39.02
C SER A 30 10.59 -10.08 40.37
N HIS A 31 11.74 -9.45 40.64
CA HIS A 31 12.33 -9.41 41.99
C HIS A 31 11.46 -8.63 43.00
N GLU A 32 10.31 -8.13 42.57
CA GLU A 32 9.32 -7.39 43.33
C GLU A 32 8.29 -8.36 43.93
N LYS A 33 7.86 -8.11 45.17
CA LYS A 33 6.81 -8.90 45.85
C LYS A 33 5.41 -8.65 45.28
N GLU A 34 5.26 -7.72 44.34
CA GLU A 34 4.01 -7.25 43.78
C GLU A 34 4.09 -7.19 42.24
N PHE A 35 2.95 -7.39 41.56
CA PHE A 35 2.87 -7.43 40.10
C PHE A 35 3.05 -6.03 39.50
N SER A 36 4.04 -5.87 38.61
CA SER A 36 4.23 -4.61 37.89
C SER A 36 3.31 -4.51 36.67
N LEU A 37 2.27 -3.69 36.80
CA LEU A 37 1.37 -3.28 35.70
C LEU A 37 2.12 -2.52 34.58
N ASN A 38 3.33 -2.02 34.85
CA ASN A 38 4.18 -1.34 33.88
C ASN A 38 5.09 -2.29 33.09
N SER A 39 4.99 -3.61 33.30
CA SER A 39 5.75 -4.59 32.53
C SER A 39 5.41 -4.52 31.02
N GLN A 40 6.44 -4.63 30.18
CA GLN A 40 6.30 -4.61 28.71
C GLN A 40 5.36 -5.71 28.20
N GLN A 41 5.24 -6.82 28.93
CA GLN A 41 4.34 -7.94 28.59
C GLN A 41 2.87 -7.57 28.79
N PHE A 42 2.51 -7.01 29.95
CA PHE A 42 1.16 -6.56 30.25
C PHE A 42 0.68 -5.51 29.24
N GLN A 43 1.60 -4.60 28.93
CA GLN A 43 1.49 -3.58 27.89
C GLN A 43 1.18 -4.15 26.49
N GLN A 44 1.82 -5.24 26.06
CA GLN A 44 1.48 -5.89 24.79
C GLN A 44 0.09 -6.53 24.77
N ILE A 45 -0.35 -7.08 25.91
CA ILE A 45 -1.71 -7.64 26.06
C ILE A 45 -2.75 -6.52 25.92
N LEU A 46 -2.56 -5.41 26.64
CA LEU A 46 -3.42 -4.22 26.51
C LEU A 46 -3.47 -3.73 25.06
N LYS A 47 -2.33 -3.63 24.36
CA LYS A 47 -2.32 -3.25 22.95
C LYS A 47 -3.20 -4.16 22.08
N ALA A 48 -3.11 -5.48 22.28
CA ALA A 48 -3.93 -6.43 21.54
C ALA A 48 -5.43 -6.24 21.84
N ILE A 49 -5.79 -6.00 23.11
CA ILE A 49 -7.18 -5.71 23.52
C ILE A 49 -7.72 -4.49 22.78
N PHE A 50 -7.01 -3.36 22.82
CA PHE A 50 -7.47 -2.11 22.19
C PHE A 50 -7.55 -2.23 20.66
N GLN A 51 -6.68 -3.01 20.02
CA GLN A 51 -6.66 -3.19 18.56
C GLN A 51 -7.74 -4.14 18.02
N TYR A 52 -8.18 -5.15 18.80
CA TYR A 52 -9.01 -6.25 18.30
C TYR A 52 -10.33 -6.43 19.08
N ASP A 53 -10.83 -5.37 19.73
CA ASP A 53 -12.06 -5.37 20.55
C ASP A 53 -12.07 -6.46 21.64
N GLY A 54 -10.97 -6.57 22.39
CA GLY A 54 -10.80 -7.54 23.48
C GLY A 54 -11.51 -7.14 24.79
N HIS A 55 -12.71 -6.57 24.72
CA HIS A 55 -13.39 -6.03 25.91
C HIS A 55 -13.68 -7.11 26.97
N ILE A 56 -13.94 -8.35 26.56
CA ILE A 56 -14.15 -9.49 27.49
C ILE A 56 -12.86 -9.79 28.28
N GLU A 57 -11.73 -9.82 27.58
CA GLU A 57 -10.41 -10.05 28.19
C GLU A 57 -10.03 -8.90 29.12
N LEU A 58 -10.33 -7.65 28.74
CA LEU A 58 -10.12 -6.50 29.60
C LEU A 58 -10.99 -6.55 30.86
N GLU A 59 -12.27 -6.93 30.74
CA GLU A 59 -13.17 -7.09 31.88
C GLU A 59 -12.66 -8.16 32.84
N TYR A 60 -12.19 -9.30 32.31
CA TYR A 60 -11.59 -10.36 33.12
C TYR A 60 -10.36 -9.86 33.89
N MET A 61 -9.46 -9.15 33.20
CA MET A 61 -8.27 -8.57 33.82
C MET A 61 -8.66 -7.56 34.92
N MET A 62 -9.60 -6.65 34.65
CA MET A 62 -10.07 -5.68 35.64
C MET A 62 -10.65 -6.35 36.89
N LYS A 63 -11.45 -7.42 36.73
CA LYS A 63 -11.95 -8.22 37.87
C LYS A 63 -10.82 -8.85 38.66
N ARG A 64 -9.76 -9.29 37.98
CA ARG A 64 -8.62 -9.97 38.61
C ARG A 64 -7.72 -9.03 39.40
N PHE A 65 -7.49 -7.82 38.89
CA PHE A 65 -6.67 -6.79 39.52
C PHE A 65 -7.45 -5.85 40.44
N GLU A 66 -8.76 -6.05 40.57
CA GLU A 66 -9.73 -5.16 41.23
C GLU A 66 -9.88 -3.79 40.54
N ARG A 67 -8.78 -3.14 40.15
CA ARG A 67 -8.72 -1.96 39.27
C ARG A 67 -7.34 -1.86 38.60
N ILE A 68 -7.30 -1.66 37.28
CA ILE A 68 -6.04 -1.34 36.59
C ILE A 68 -5.84 0.17 36.67
N GLU A 69 -4.68 0.64 37.13
CA GLU A 69 -4.40 2.07 37.21
C GLU A 69 -4.56 2.77 35.86
N LYS A 70 -5.13 3.98 35.88
CA LYS A 70 -5.39 4.75 34.66
C LYS A 70 -4.10 5.06 33.91
N THR A 71 -3.04 5.44 34.62
CA THR A 71 -1.69 5.70 34.09
C THR A 71 -1.14 4.53 33.27
N VAL A 72 -1.50 3.29 33.62
CA VAL A 72 -1.10 2.08 32.90
C VAL A 72 -1.89 1.92 31.61
N LEU A 73 -3.21 2.17 31.64
CA LEU A 73 -4.05 2.20 30.44
C LEU A 73 -3.65 3.37 29.51
N LEU A 74 -3.13 4.45 30.08
CA LEU A 74 -2.77 5.72 29.41
C LEU A 74 -1.30 5.87 29.05
N ASN A 75 -0.45 4.86 29.26
CA ASN A 75 0.98 5.04 29.07
C ASN A 75 1.28 5.59 27.64
N HIS A 76 1.90 6.78 27.58
CA HIS A 76 2.08 7.62 26.37
C HIS A 76 2.71 6.90 25.16
N ARG A 77 3.46 5.80 25.37
CA ARG A 77 3.97 4.96 24.27
C ARG A 77 2.87 4.16 23.53
N PHE A 78 1.73 3.90 24.15
CA PHE A 78 0.53 3.32 23.51
C PHE A 78 -0.27 4.36 22.73
N LEU A 79 -0.31 5.58 23.27
CA LEU A 79 -1.15 6.67 22.78
C LEU A 79 -0.70 7.17 21.39
N GLY A 80 0.60 7.38 21.18
CA GLY A 80 1.11 7.99 19.93
C GLY A 80 1.03 7.12 18.66
N ALA A 81 0.88 5.80 18.76
CA ALA A 81 0.89 4.90 17.60
C ALA A 81 -0.35 4.01 17.44
N THR A 82 -1.15 3.83 18.50
CA THR A 82 -2.31 2.91 18.49
C THR A 82 -3.64 3.61 18.75
N PHE A 83 -3.67 4.66 19.58
CA PHE A 83 -4.89 5.44 19.84
C PHE A 83 -5.24 6.43 18.72
N MET A 84 -4.25 6.87 17.94
CA MET A 84 -4.47 7.68 16.74
C MET A 84 -5.41 7.00 15.72
N ASN A 85 -5.68 5.69 15.86
CA ASN A 85 -6.63 4.96 15.02
C ASN A 85 -7.50 3.97 15.83
N TYR A 86 -8.66 4.46 16.28
CA TYR A 86 -9.85 3.68 16.72
C TYR A 86 -9.74 2.84 18.02
N ILE A 87 -10.48 3.22 19.06
CA ILE A 87 -10.88 2.29 20.15
C ILE A 87 -12.22 1.69 19.77
N SER A 88 -12.37 0.37 19.87
CA SER A 88 -13.66 -0.30 19.68
C SER A 88 -14.70 0.15 20.71
N ILE A 89 -15.95 0.32 20.29
CA ILE A 89 -17.05 0.75 21.16
C ILE A 89 -17.27 -0.18 22.37
N GLY A 90 -16.98 -1.49 22.24
CA GLY A 90 -17.04 -2.46 23.34
C GLY A 90 -16.08 -2.11 24.48
N VAL A 91 -14.82 -1.85 24.13
CA VAL A 91 -13.79 -1.38 25.09
C VAL A 91 -14.16 -0.01 25.68
N CYS A 92 -14.64 0.95 24.88
CA CYS A 92 -15.11 2.26 25.38
C CYS A 92 -16.24 2.09 26.40
N ARG A 93 -17.24 1.28 26.09
CA ARG A 93 -18.37 1.00 26.98
C ARG A 93 -17.92 0.41 28.30
N LEU A 94 -17.01 -0.56 28.27
CA LEU A 94 -16.46 -1.15 29.49
C LEU A 94 -15.72 -0.11 30.35
N LEU A 95 -14.87 0.72 29.74
CA LEU A 95 -14.13 1.76 30.47
C LEU A 95 -15.07 2.77 31.16
N ILE A 96 -16.13 3.19 30.47
CA ILE A 96 -17.13 4.10 31.03
C ILE A 96 -17.94 3.39 32.14
N GLN A 97 -18.31 2.12 31.94
CA GLN A 97 -19.01 1.33 32.97
C GLN A 97 -18.19 1.19 34.26
N GLN A 98 -16.88 1.02 34.12
CA GLN A 98 -15.92 0.94 35.23
C GLN A 98 -15.46 2.33 35.73
N ASN A 99 -16.14 3.40 35.35
CA ASN A 99 -15.92 4.76 35.84
C ASN A 99 -14.50 5.33 35.56
N TYR A 100 -13.83 4.91 34.49
CA TYR A 100 -12.50 5.43 34.14
C TYR A 100 -12.53 6.88 33.62
N HIS A 101 -13.70 7.38 33.23
CA HIS A 101 -13.93 8.79 32.88
C HIS A 101 -14.16 9.68 34.09
N LEU A 102 -14.30 9.11 35.29
CA LEU A 102 -14.35 9.83 36.56
C LEU A 102 -12.94 9.82 37.18
N ASP A 103 -12.30 10.98 37.38
CA ASP A 103 -11.11 11.07 38.26
C ASP A 103 -11.25 12.06 39.40
N GLU A 104 -10.39 11.80 40.38
CA GLU A 104 -10.15 12.54 41.61
C GLU A 104 -8.96 13.53 41.49
N ASN A 105 -8.19 13.52 40.39
CA ASN A 105 -7.05 14.42 40.13
C ASN A 105 -7.13 15.09 38.75
N ASP A 106 -7.02 16.41 38.75
CA ASP A 106 -7.31 17.31 37.62
C ASP A 106 -6.06 17.50 36.69
N ASP A 107 -5.62 16.45 35.98
CA ASP A 107 -4.43 16.49 35.10
C ASP A 107 -4.73 16.41 33.59
N ASN A 108 -3.78 16.89 32.77
CA ASN A 108 -3.92 16.99 31.31
C ASN A 108 -4.12 15.64 30.60
N ASP A 109 -3.58 14.55 31.15
CA ASP A 109 -3.70 13.22 30.57
C ASP A 109 -5.12 12.68 30.76
N HIS A 110 -5.78 13.04 31.87
CA HIS A 110 -7.18 12.74 32.09
C HIS A 110 -8.08 13.41 31.05
N TYR A 111 -7.87 14.69 30.77
CA TYR A 111 -8.61 15.45 29.76
C TYR A 111 -8.54 14.82 28.37
N ALA A 112 -7.33 14.47 27.95
CA ALA A 112 -7.11 13.84 26.65
C ALA A 112 -7.88 12.51 26.54
N PHE A 113 -7.88 11.71 27.61
CA PHE A 113 -8.58 10.43 27.64
C PHE A 113 -10.10 10.57 27.55
N VAL A 114 -10.71 11.46 28.34
CA VAL A 114 -12.17 11.69 28.27
C VAL A 114 -12.54 12.27 26.90
N GLY A 115 -11.66 13.10 26.32
CA GLY A 115 -11.76 13.55 24.93
C GLY A 115 -11.90 12.37 23.98
N ILE A 116 -10.95 11.44 24.00
CA ILE A 116 -10.97 10.27 23.12
C ILE A 116 -12.25 9.42 23.32
N LEU A 117 -12.67 9.16 24.56
CA LEU A 117 -13.89 8.41 24.83
C LEU A 117 -15.13 9.12 24.26
N THR A 118 -15.23 10.44 24.49
CA THR A 118 -16.33 11.27 23.98
C THR A 118 -16.38 11.23 22.46
N LYS A 119 -15.23 11.34 21.79
CA LYS A 119 -15.13 11.24 20.33
C LYS A 119 -15.67 9.91 19.83
N GLN A 120 -15.23 8.80 20.42
CA GLN A 120 -15.66 7.47 19.99
C GLN A 120 -17.16 7.27 20.19
N VAL A 121 -17.70 7.74 21.30
CA VAL A 121 -19.14 7.66 21.58
C VAL A 121 -19.95 8.48 20.58
N VAL A 122 -19.52 9.71 20.25
CA VAL A 122 -20.15 10.56 19.24
C VAL A 122 -20.08 9.92 17.85
N MET A 123 -18.91 9.38 17.48
CA MET A 123 -18.72 8.69 16.19
C MET A 123 -19.61 7.46 16.05
N ASN A 124 -19.94 6.77 17.15
CA ASN A 124 -20.81 5.60 17.13
C ASN A 124 -22.30 5.94 17.36
N GLY A 125 -22.63 7.19 17.67
CA GLY A 125 -24.00 7.61 17.98
C GLY A 125 -24.58 6.96 19.24
N ASP A 126 -23.74 6.61 20.22
CA ASP A 126 -24.18 5.98 21.48
C ASP A 126 -24.62 7.07 22.48
N LEU A 127 -25.91 7.44 22.40
CA LEU A 127 -26.49 8.53 23.21
C LEU A 127 -26.39 8.27 24.72
N GLU A 128 -26.60 7.03 25.15
CA GLU A 128 -26.59 6.66 26.56
C GLU A 128 -25.20 6.90 27.18
N LEU A 129 -24.14 6.43 26.50
CA LEU A 129 -22.77 6.67 26.96
C LEU A 129 -22.39 8.15 26.86
N PHE A 130 -22.90 8.87 25.86
CA PHE A 130 -22.62 10.29 25.71
C PHE A 130 -23.22 11.10 26.86
N ASP A 131 -24.50 10.89 27.15
CA ASP A 131 -25.18 11.57 28.24
C ASP A 131 -24.54 11.22 29.59
N ARG A 132 -24.08 9.99 29.76
CA ARG A 132 -23.31 9.59 30.95
C ARG A 132 -22.02 10.38 31.07
N ILE A 133 -21.18 10.46 30.03
CA ILE A 133 -19.95 11.29 30.08
C ILE A 133 -20.30 12.76 30.34
N CYS A 134 -21.36 13.29 29.72
CA CYS A 134 -21.78 14.66 29.95
C CYS A 134 -22.14 14.91 31.42
N HIS A 135 -22.96 14.04 32.00
CA HIS A 135 -23.41 14.15 33.38
C HIS A 135 -22.26 13.98 34.37
N ASP A 136 -21.45 12.94 34.14
CA ASP A 136 -20.39 12.52 35.06
C ASP A 136 -19.19 13.48 35.05
N TYR A 137 -18.95 14.17 33.93
CA TYR A 137 -17.74 14.97 33.72
C TYR A 137 -18.01 16.41 33.24
N LEU A 138 -18.70 16.58 32.11
CA LEU A 138 -18.82 17.89 31.45
C LEU A 138 -19.71 18.90 32.18
N ASP A 139 -20.72 18.42 32.90
CA ASP A 139 -21.60 19.25 33.75
C ASP A 139 -20.85 19.85 34.96
N HIS A 140 -19.67 19.34 35.31
CA HIS A 140 -18.93 19.68 36.52
C HIS A 140 -17.60 20.40 36.27
N THR A 141 -17.09 20.46 35.04
CA THR A 141 -15.81 21.09 34.69
C THR A 141 -15.91 22.61 34.49
N ASN A 142 -15.02 23.38 35.16
CA ASN A 142 -14.90 24.83 34.97
C ASN A 142 -14.13 25.19 33.68
N ASN A 143 -14.53 26.28 33.01
CA ASN A 143 -14.03 26.79 31.70
C ASN A 143 -12.51 26.78 31.42
N LYS A 144 -11.62 26.68 32.42
CA LYS A 144 -10.15 26.67 32.20
C LYS A 144 -9.62 25.34 31.67
N ASN A 145 -10.31 24.24 31.94
CA ASN A 145 -9.84 22.91 31.59
C ASN A 145 -10.27 22.46 30.18
N ASN A 146 -11.17 23.22 29.55
CA ASN A 146 -11.74 22.96 28.22
C ASN A 146 -10.72 23.06 27.07
N ILE A 147 -9.66 23.87 27.24
CA ILE A 147 -8.66 24.17 26.19
C ILE A 147 -7.81 22.94 25.81
N ASN A 148 -7.53 22.02 26.74
CA ASN A 148 -6.75 20.81 26.46
C ASN A 148 -7.61 19.66 25.90
N PHE A 149 -8.91 19.66 26.22
CA PHE A 149 -9.88 18.76 25.63
C PHE A 149 -10.10 19.07 24.14
N GLU A 150 -10.13 20.36 23.78
CA GLU A 150 -10.26 20.85 22.39
C GLU A 150 -9.09 20.41 21.50
N ARG A 151 -7.84 20.55 21.97
CA ARG A 151 -6.64 20.12 21.22
C ARG A 151 -6.62 18.62 20.91
N THR A 152 -7.01 17.78 21.87
CA THR A 152 -6.99 16.32 21.71
C THR A 152 -8.06 15.85 20.72
N MET A 153 -9.15 16.62 20.61
CA MET A 153 -10.14 16.39 19.57
C MET A 153 -9.57 16.81 18.22
N ASP A 154 -9.24 18.09 18.02
CA ASP A 154 -8.91 18.69 16.71
C ASP A 154 -7.85 17.94 15.88
N ASP A 155 -6.77 17.46 16.48
CA ASP A 155 -5.63 16.87 15.74
C ASP A 155 -5.97 15.55 15.01
N ASP A 156 -7.07 14.87 15.36
CA ASP A 156 -7.39 13.50 14.90
C ASP A 156 -8.77 13.32 14.24
N TRP A 157 -9.63 14.34 14.10
CA TRP A 157 -10.93 14.17 13.39
C TRP A 157 -10.76 13.90 11.88
N HIS A 158 -9.54 13.97 11.38
CA HIS A 158 -9.18 13.79 9.97
C HIS A 158 -9.37 12.35 9.42
N SER A 159 -9.66 11.34 10.26
CA SER A 159 -9.83 9.93 9.84
C SER A 159 -11.28 9.46 9.66
N TRP A 160 -12.26 10.38 9.65
CA TRP A 160 -13.70 10.07 9.64
C TRP A 160 -14.23 9.40 8.34
N GLY A 161 -13.37 9.15 7.35
CA GLY A 161 -13.72 8.51 6.07
C GLY A 161 -14.35 7.10 6.18
N SER A 162 -14.24 6.43 7.34
CA SER A 162 -14.89 5.14 7.61
C SER A 162 -16.35 5.26 8.08
N CYS A 163 -16.89 6.45 8.37
CA CYS A 163 -18.25 6.64 8.91
C CYS A 163 -19.34 6.89 7.86
N LYS A 164 -19.09 6.64 6.56
CA LYS A 164 -20.12 6.78 5.52
C LYS A 164 -21.42 6.03 5.86
N ASP A 165 -21.33 4.91 6.60
CA ASP A 165 -22.47 4.12 7.03
C ASP A 165 -23.34 4.78 8.12
N LEU A 166 -22.81 5.73 8.90
CA LEU A 166 -23.59 6.48 9.89
C LEU A 166 -24.55 7.48 9.22
N PHE A 167 -24.18 7.99 8.05
CA PHE A 167 -24.89 9.06 7.33
C PHE A 167 -25.88 8.54 6.28
N ASN A 168 -26.23 7.25 6.31
CA ASN A 168 -27.33 6.69 5.53
C ASN A 168 -28.69 7.07 6.15
N ASN A 169 -29.40 8.02 5.51
CA ASN A 169 -30.84 8.37 5.50
C ASN A 169 -31.81 7.95 6.64
N ASN A 170 -31.35 7.70 7.86
CA ASN A 170 -32.19 7.48 9.03
C ASN A 170 -32.29 8.77 9.84
N GLN A 171 -33.43 9.45 9.72
CA GLN A 171 -33.73 10.72 10.37
C GLN A 171 -33.46 10.70 11.89
N SER A 172 -33.72 9.58 12.57
CA SER A 172 -33.47 9.41 14.01
C SER A 172 -32.00 9.44 14.41
N LYS A 173 -31.05 9.13 13.50
CA LYS A 173 -29.61 9.17 13.79
C LYS A 173 -29.07 10.60 13.77
N TYR A 174 -29.63 11.48 12.93
CA TYR A 174 -29.20 12.87 12.86
C TYR A 174 -29.64 13.66 14.08
N ASP A 175 -30.85 13.41 14.59
CA ASP A 175 -31.32 14.08 15.81
C ASP A 175 -30.40 13.77 17.02
N ILE A 176 -29.92 12.53 17.12
CA ILE A 176 -28.95 12.11 18.14
C ILE A 176 -27.63 12.86 17.97
N LEU A 177 -27.09 12.88 16.76
CA LEU A 177 -25.82 13.57 16.46
C LEU A 177 -25.90 15.08 16.69
N PHE A 178 -26.99 15.71 16.26
CA PHE A 178 -27.27 17.13 16.48
C PHE A 178 -27.40 17.47 17.95
N TYR A 179 -28.07 16.62 18.73
CA TYR A 179 -28.15 16.75 20.18
C TYR A 179 -26.75 16.70 20.80
N MET A 180 -25.92 15.72 20.43
CA MET A 180 -24.56 15.57 20.94
C MET A 180 -23.69 16.79 20.62
N VAL A 181 -23.70 17.25 19.37
CA VAL A 181 -22.93 18.42 18.91
C VAL A 181 -23.39 19.68 19.62
N LYS A 182 -24.71 19.89 19.75
CA LYS A 182 -25.27 21.04 20.47
C LYS A 182 -24.86 21.05 21.94
N LYS A 183 -24.84 19.88 22.59
CA LYS A 183 -24.34 19.75 23.97
C LYS A 183 -22.85 20.09 24.06
N LEU A 184 -22.00 19.56 23.17
CA LEU A 184 -20.56 19.86 23.14
C LEU A 184 -20.27 21.36 22.94
N ILE A 185 -21.02 22.01 22.06
CA ILE A 185 -20.96 23.47 21.88
C ILE A 185 -21.40 24.20 23.16
N GLY A 186 -22.46 23.73 23.82
CA GLY A 186 -22.94 24.28 25.09
C GLY A 186 -21.88 24.24 26.21
N TYR A 187 -21.01 23.23 26.22
CA TYR A 187 -19.87 23.14 27.13
C TYR A 187 -18.64 23.97 26.68
N SER A 188 -18.72 24.69 25.55
CA SER A 188 -17.59 25.42 24.95
C SER A 188 -16.37 24.54 24.70
N LEU A 189 -16.58 23.30 24.23
CA LEU A 189 -15.51 22.34 23.97
C LEU A 189 -15.05 22.34 22.51
N VAL A 190 -15.77 21.63 21.64
CA VAL A 190 -15.37 21.39 20.25
C VAL A 190 -16.53 21.69 19.33
N ASP A 191 -16.29 22.54 18.34
CA ASP A 191 -17.25 22.83 17.29
C ASP A 191 -17.11 21.85 16.12
N LEU A 192 -17.88 20.76 16.17
CA LEU A 192 -17.88 19.72 15.14
C LEU A 192 -18.67 20.10 13.87
N ARG A 193 -19.26 21.29 13.82
CA ARG A 193 -20.11 21.69 12.69
C ARG A 193 -19.34 21.76 11.38
N SER A 194 -18.07 22.14 11.40
CA SER A 194 -17.21 22.20 10.20
C SER A 194 -16.96 20.82 9.58
N GLU A 195 -16.64 19.82 10.39
CA GLU A 195 -16.42 18.44 9.94
C GLU A 195 -17.71 17.78 9.48
N LEU A 196 -18.81 18.00 10.21
CA LEU A 196 -20.14 17.54 9.77
C LEU A 196 -20.57 18.18 8.46
N PHE A 197 -20.21 19.45 8.25
CA PHE A 197 -20.47 20.13 6.98
C PHE A 197 -19.72 19.43 5.84
N ILE A 198 -18.42 19.18 6.00
CA ILE A 198 -17.61 18.50 4.98
C ILE A 198 -18.18 17.12 4.65
N ILE A 199 -18.54 16.32 5.66
CA ILE A 199 -19.12 15.00 5.44
C ILE A 199 -20.48 15.08 4.75
N ALA A 200 -21.31 16.04 5.13
CA ALA A 200 -22.59 16.27 4.48
C ALA A 200 -22.41 16.65 3.00
N MET A 201 -21.36 17.41 2.66
CA MET A 201 -21.00 17.73 1.28
C MET A 201 -20.55 16.49 0.49
N GLU A 202 -19.76 15.62 1.10
CA GLU A 202 -19.22 14.40 0.47
C GLU A 202 -20.25 13.28 0.26
N CYS A 203 -21.43 13.38 0.88
CA CYS A 203 -22.54 12.45 0.67
C CYS A 203 -23.17 12.64 -0.71
N ASP A 204 -23.67 11.55 -1.32
CA ASP A 204 -24.37 11.61 -2.60
C ASP A 204 -25.55 12.60 -2.54
N LYS A 205 -25.50 13.64 -3.39
CA LYS A 205 -26.43 14.79 -3.50
C LYS A 205 -26.29 15.92 -2.49
N ASN A 206 -25.24 15.92 -1.67
CA ASN A 206 -25.05 16.78 -0.50
C ASN A 206 -26.24 16.66 0.47
N ASN A 207 -26.01 16.23 1.72
CA ASN A 207 -27.08 16.05 2.68
C ASN A 207 -27.67 17.39 3.14
N GLN A 208 -28.73 17.84 2.45
CA GLN A 208 -29.33 19.16 2.63
C GLN A 208 -29.88 19.38 4.03
N GLU A 209 -30.41 18.33 4.68
CA GLU A 209 -30.98 18.46 6.03
C GLU A 209 -29.89 18.73 7.07
N ILE A 210 -28.74 18.06 6.95
CA ILE A 210 -27.57 18.35 7.80
C ILE A 210 -27.05 19.75 7.52
N ILE A 211 -26.89 20.13 6.25
CA ILE A 211 -26.38 21.47 5.90
C ILE A 211 -27.32 22.57 6.40
N LYS A 212 -28.64 22.39 6.28
CA LYS A 212 -29.65 23.30 6.86
C LYS A 212 -29.51 23.38 8.38
N TRP A 213 -29.43 22.25 9.06
CA TRP A 213 -29.27 22.24 10.52
C TRP A 213 -28.00 22.97 10.95
N ILE A 214 -26.87 22.71 10.28
CA ILE A 214 -25.60 23.39 10.56
C ILE A 214 -25.77 24.90 10.37
N ARG A 215 -26.36 25.34 9.25
CA ARG A 215 -26.67 26.76 9.00
C ARG A 215 -27.50 27.37 10.14
N TYR A 216 -28.55 26.68 10.61
CA TYR A 216 -29.43 27.17 11.68
C TYR A 216 -28.85 27.05 13.09
N SER A 217 -27.79 26.27 13.27
CA SER A 217 -27.15 26.08 14.57
C SER A 217 -26.22 27.23 14.99
N TYR A 218 -25.88 28.14 14.07
CA TYR A 218 -25.09 29.34 14.39
C TYR A 218 -26.00 30.46 14.88
N ASP A 219 -25.62 31.11 15.99
CA ASP A 219 -26.37 32.24 16.57
C ASP A 219 -26.34 33.48 15.66
N SER A 220 -25.24 33.65 14.91
CA SER A 220 -25.10 34.73 13.94
C SER A 220 -24.92 34.19 12.53
N LYS A 221 -25.56 34.86 11.57
CA LYS A 221 -25.37 34.58 10.15
C LYS A 221 -23.91 34.78 9.73
N ASP A 222 -23.22 35.75 10.34
CA ASP A 222 -21.84 36.09 10.01
C ASP A 222 -20.86 34.97 10.38
N ASP A 223 -21.10 34.24 11.46
CA ASP A 223 -20.21 33.14 11.88
C ASP A 223 -20.32 31.92 10.96
N PHE A 224 -21.54 31.61 10.50
CA PHE A 224 -21.73 30.60 9.45
C PHE A 224 -21.08 31.01 8.12
N ILE A 225 -21.16 32.29 7.76
CA ILE A 225 -20.48 32.83 6.57
C ILE A 225 -18.96 32.68 6.71
N LYS A 226 -18.38 32.99 7.88
CA LYS A 226 -16.94 32.79 8.14
C LYS A 226 -16.53 31.34 7.96
N LEU A 227 -17.32 30.38 8.46
CA LEU A 227 -17.07 28.95 8.23
C LEU A 227 -16.96 28.65 6.73
N CYS A 228 -17.96 29.07 5.95
CA CYS A 228 -18.04 28.74 4.52
C CYS A 228 -16.97 29.45 3.68
N GLN A 229 -16.44 30.60 4.14
CA GLN A 229 -15.58 31.47 3.33
C GLN A 229 -14.13 31.57 3.79
N GLN A 230 -13.82 31.24 5.05
CA GLN A 230 -12.46 31.37 5.61
C GLN A 230 -11.84 30.02 5.94
N HIS A 231 -12.65 28.98 6.15
CA HIS A 231 -12.14 27.65 6.48
C HIS A 231 -11.70 26.89 5.22
N LYS A 232 -10.40 26.83 4.96
CA LYS A 232 -9.79 26.28 3.73
C LYS A 232 -10.33 24.90 3.32
N ARG A 233 -10.53 23.99 4.28
CA ARG A 233 -11.07 22.63 4.02
C ARG A 233 -12.54 22.67 3.59
N VAL A 234 -13.33 23.55 4.19
CA VAL A 234 -14.75 23.72 3.85
C VAL A 234 -14.86 24.29 2.44
N ILE A 235 -14.09 25.33 2.13
CA ILE A 235 -14.03 25.93 0.78
C ILE A 235 -13.67 24.87 -0.27
N SER A 236 -12.63 24.07 0.01
CA SER A 236 -12.22 22.99 -0.91
C SER A 236 -13.36 22.00 -1.13
N SER A 237 -14.08 21.63 -0.07
CA SER A 237 -15.22 20.70 -0.15
C SER A 237 -16.42 21.29 -0.89
N ILE A 238 -16.66 22.59 -0.74
CA ILE A 238 -17.65 23.33 -1.52
C ILE A 238 -17.27 23.32 -3.01
N GLU A 239 -16.01 23.63 -3.35
CA GLU A 239 -15.53 23.57 -4.73
C GLU A 239 -15.66 22.16 -5.33
N MET A 240 -15.37 21.11 -4.56
CA MET A 240 -15.44 19.72 -5.04
C MET A 240 -16.88 19.22 -5.26
N TYR A 241 -17.79 19.51 -4.33
CA TYR A 241 -19.04 18.77 -4.22
C TYR A 241 -20.31 19.61 -4.24
N ALA A 242 -20.24 20.93 -4.08
CA ALA A 242 -21.45 21.74 -3.91
C ALA A 242 -22.31 21.77 -5.17
N THR A 243 -23.56 21.34 -4.99
CA THR A 243 -24.65 21.53 -5.97
C THR A 243 -25.16 22.97 -5.95
N THR A 244 -25.85 23.38 -7.02
CA THR A 244 -26.50 24.71 -7.08
C THR A 244 -27.41 24.97 -5.89
N HIS A 245 -28.24 23.99 -5.51
CA HIS A 245 -29.13 24.10 -4.35
C HIS A 245 -28.37 24.33 -3.05
N THR A 246 -27.21 23.69 -2.90
CA THR A 246 -26.35 23.88 -1.72
C THR A 246 -25.73 25.27 -1.71
N LEU A 247 -25.26 25.76 -2.85
CA LEU A 247 -24.66 27.09 -2.98
C LEU A 247 -25.67 28.20 -2.66
N GLU A 248 -26.91 28.03 -3.10
CA GLU A 248 -28.04 28.88 -2.72
C GLU A 248 -28.36 28.78 -1.23
N LEU A 249 -28.43 27.55 -0.69
CA LEU A 249 -28.71 27.30 0.72
C LEU A 249 -27.67 27.94 1.64
N ILE A 250 -26.39 27.95 1.27
CA ILE A 250 -25.34 28.56 2.10
C ILE A 250 -25.08 30.03 1.74
N GLU A 251 -25.80 30.57 0.74
CA GLU A 251 -25.59 31.92 0.20
C GLU A 251 -24.11 32.20 -0.13
N PHE A 252 -23.45 31.24 -0.78
CA PHE A 252 -22.01 31.25 -0.97
C PHE A 252 -21.55 32.47 -1.77
N LYS A 253 -20.50 33.14 -1.26
CA LYS A 253 -19.80 34.24 -1.94
C LYS A 253 -18.29 34.06 -1.77
N LEU A 254 -17.54 34.40 -2.81
CA LEU A 254 -16.08 34.33 -2.78
C LEU A 254 -15.55 35.57 -2.04
N GLN A 255 -14.69 35.37 -1.02
CA GLN A 255 -14.04 36.51 -0.37
C GLN A 255 -13.02 37.16 -1.30
N SER A 256 -12.93 38.49 -1.23
CA SER A 256 -11.88 39.26 -1.90
C SER A 256 -10.68 39.46 -0.96
N PRO A 257 -9.43 39.14 -1.38
CA PRO A 257 -9.06 38.57 -2.67
C PRO A 257 -9.39 37.07 -2.76
N PRO A 258 -9.77 36.57 -3.95
CA PRO A 258 -10.11 35.16 -4.15
C PRO A 258 -8.96 34.25 -3.70
N VAL A 259 -9.27 33.19 -2.95
CA VAL A 259 -8.37 32.04 -2.86
C VAL A 259 -8.37 31.39 -4.23
N MET A 260 -7.35 31.70 -5.02
CA MET A 260 -7.27 31.28 -6.41
C MET A 260 -7.04 29.75 -6.45
N SER A 261 -8.06 28.95 -6.80
CA SER A 261 -8.05 27.47 -6.81
C SER A 261 -8.44 26.91 -8.20
N THR A 262 -8.18 25.63 -8.46
CA THR A 262 -8.67 24.88 -9.67
C THR A 262 -9.48 23.64 -9.30
N VAL A 263 -9.81 23.48 -8.00
CA VAL A 263 -10.39 22.25 -7.46
C VAL A 263 -11.73 21.93 -8.11
N ALA A 264 -12.61 22.92 -8.30
CA ALA A 264 -13.91 22.70 -8.96
C ALA A 264 -13.76 22.05 -10.35
N ALA A 265 -12.84 22.55 -11.19
CA ALA A 265 -12.63 21.98 -12.53
C ALA A 265 -11.95 20.60 -12.49
N LYS A 266 -11.06 20.34 -11.54
CA LYS A 266 -10.41 19.02 -11.38
C LYS A 266 -11.38 17.91 -10.98
N PHE A 267 -12.44 18.27 -10.25
CA PHE A 267 -13.46 17.33 -9.78
C PHE A 267 -14.73 17.36 -10.65
N GLY A 268 -14.77 18.18 -11.69
CA GLY A 268 -15.91 18.24 -12.61
C GLY A 268 -17.15 18.90 -12.03
N ASN A 269 -17.01 19.79 -11.04
CA ASN A 269 -18.13 20.47 -10.41
C ASN A 269 -18.64 21.64 -11.27
N LEU A 270 -19.48 21.32 -12.25
CA LEU A 270 -20.09 22.31 -13.15
C LEU A 270 -21.04 23.27 -12.42
N ASP A 271 -21.76 22.80 -11.40
CA ASP A 271 -22.69 23.63 -10.61
C ASP A 271 -21.95 24.80 -9.97
N PHE A 272 -20.80 24.53 -9.34
CA PHE A 272 -19.95 25.55 -8.74
C PHE A 272 -19.39 26.53 -9.79
N LEU A 273 -18.88 26.04 -10.91
CA LEU A 273 -18.35 26.89 -11.98
C LEU A 273 -19.44 27.79 -12.59
N SER A 274 -20.65 27.26 -12.75
CA SER A 274 -21.81 28.01 -13.24
C SER A 274 -22.22 29.10 -12.25
N HIS A 275 -22.27 28.77 -10.96
CA HIS A 275 -22.54 29.74 -9.90
C HIS A 275 -21.52 30.89 -9.88
N MET A 276 -20.22 30.58 -10.03
CA MET A 276 -19.18 31.63 -10.11
C MET A 276 -19.36 32.54 -11.33
N TYR A 277 -19.82 32.00 -12.46
CA TYR A 277 -20.14 32.81 -13.65
C TYR A 277 -21.33 33.74 -13.39
N ASP A 278 -22.40 33.23 -12.77
CA ASP A 278 -23.59 34.03 -12.45
C ASP A 278 -23.27 35.16 -11.45
N MET A 279 -22.32 34.94 -10.54
CA MET A 279 -21.79 35.98 -9.64
C MET A 279 -20.80 36.96 -10.31
N LYS A 280 -20.45 36.76 -11.59
CA LYS A 280 -19.47 37.55 -12.34
C LYS A 280 -18.04 37.49 -11.77
N GLU A 281 -17.67 36.38 -11.14
CA GLU A 281 -16.33 36.11 -10.58
C GLU A 281 -15.34 35.67 -11.67
N TYR A 282 -15.23 36.45 -12.75
CA TYR A 282 -14.44 36.10 -13.94
C TYR A 282 -12.96 35.88 -13.66
N LYS A 283 -12.42 36.54 -12.65
CA LYS A 283 -11.04 36.36 -12.21
C LYS A 283 -10.78 34.91 -11.78
N TYR A 284 -11.67 34.33 -10.99
CA TYR A 284 -11.55 32.92 -10.57
C TYR A 284 -11.63 31.96 -11.77
N LEU A 285 -12.50 32.28 -12.73
CA LEU A 285 -12.75 31.43 -13.90
C LEU A 285 -11.62 31.46 -14.94
N PHE A 286 -10.99 32.62 -15.15
CA PHE A 286 -10.09 32.83 -16.29
C PHE A 286 -8.63 33.14 -15.93
N ASP A 287 -8.33 33.78 -14.79
CA ASP A 287 -6.92 33.96 -14.36
C ASP A 287 -6.31 32.62 -13.92
N ARG A 288 -7.16 31.63 -13.61
CA ARG A 288 -6.74 30.26 -13.34
C ARG A 288 -6.91 29.38 -14.56
N ALA A 289 -6.07 28.36 -14.64
CA ALA A 289 -6.12 27.34 -15.66
C ALA A 289 -7.28 26.35 -15.44
N GLN A 290 -8.50 26.83 -15.11
CA GLN A 290 -9.69 26.00 -14.88
C GLN A 290 -10.00 25.14 -16.11
N LEU A 291 -9.93 25.75 -17.29
CA LEU A 291 -10.13 25.03 -18.55
C LEU A 291 -9.06 23.95 -18.72
N ALA A 292 -7.80 24.23 -18.41
CA ALA A 292 -6.73 23.24 -18.49
C ALA A 292 -6.96 22.07 -17.51
N ALA A 293 -7.36 22.36 -16.27
CA ALA A 293 -7.68 21.37 -15.26
C ALA A 293 -8.85 20.47 -15.70
N SER A 294 -9.96 21.06 -16.18
CA SER A 294 -11.09 20.29 -16.69
C SER A 294 -10.72 19.37 -17.86
N LEU A 295 -9.80 19.81 -18.72
CA LEU A 295 -9.32 19.01 -19.84
C LEU A 295 -8.39 17.89 -19.39
N SER A 296 -7.45 18.17 -18.47
CA SER A 296 -6.49 17.17 -17.98
C SER A 296 -7.13 16.09 -17.12
N ASP A 297 -8.21 16.42 -16.41
CA ASP A 297 -8.92 15.50 -15.51
C ASP A 297 -10.16 14.86 -16.16
N GLY A 298 -10.46 15.18 -17.43
CA GLY A 298 -11.47 14.46 -18.21
C GLY A 298 -12.91 14.91 -18.02
N HIS A 299 -13.14 16.17 -17.65
CA HIS A 299 -14.45 16.75 -17.39
C HIS A 299 -14.96 17.56 -18.59
N LEU A 300 -15.52 16.87 -19.59
CA LEU A 300 -15.96 17.46 -20.86
C LEU A 300 -17.01 18.56 -20.69
N GLU A 301 -17.96 18.39 -19.77
CA GLU A 301 -19.04 19.37 -19.55
C GLU A 301 -18.51 20.68 -19.00
N CYS A 302 -17.61 20.62 -18.00
CA CYS A 302 -16.91 21.79 -17.47
C CYS A 302 -16.07 22.47 -18.55
N ALA A 303 -15.32 21.71 -19.35
CA ALA A 303 -14.52 22.26 -20.44
C ALA A 303 -15.41 22.99 -21.47
N ASN A 304 -16.51 22.37 -21.90
CA ASN A 304 -17.47 22.97 -22.83
C ASN A 304 -18.09 24.26 -22.27
N PHE A 305 -18.46 24.25 -21.00
CA PHE A 305 -18.99 25.41 -20.30
C PHE A 305 -17.96 26.55 -20.30
N LEU A 306 -16.74 26.28 -19.82
CA LEU A 306 -15.65 27.26 -19.73
C LEU A 306 -15.28 27.84 -21.10
N MET A 307 -15.25 27.03 -22.16
CA MET A 307 -15.02 27.51 -23.54
C MET A 307 -16.14 28.43 -24.02
N LYS A 308 -17.41 28.06 -23.75
CA LYS A 308 -18.59 28.83 -24.17
C LYS A 308 -18.62 30.20 -23.49
N ILE A 309 -18.34 30.28 -22.19
CA ILE A 309 -18.31 31.56 -21.48
C ILE A 309 -17.11 32.41 -21.93
N LYS A 310 -15.94 31.80 -22.17
CA LYS A 310 -14.76 32.52 -22.66
C LYS A 310 -15.02 33.17 -24.01
N ALA A 311 -15.66 32.46 -24.94
CA ALA A 311 -16.02 33.01 -26.25
C ALA A 311 -17.01 34.19 -26.18
N LYS A 312 -17.83 34.27 -25.12
CA LYS A 312 -18.78 35.37 -24.90
C LYS A 312 -18.12 36.60 -24.28
N GLU A 313 -17.32 36.42 -23.23
CA GLU A 313 -16.86 37.52 -22.35
C GLU A 313 -15.49 38.11 -22.78
N VAL A 314 -14.66 37.39 -23.55
CA VAL A 314 -13.31 37.85 -23.96
C VAL A 314 -13.35 39.02 -24.96
N LYS A 315 -14.52 39.38 -25.50
CA LYS A 315 -14.66 40.60 -26.32
C LYS A 315 -14.52 41.91 -25.53
N GLU A 316 -14.60 41.88 -24.20
CA GLU A 316 -14.73 43.10 -23.38
C GLU A 316 -13.60 43.33 -22.36
N SER A 317 -12.62 42.44 -22.19
CA SER A 317 -11.61 42.58 -21.14
C SER A 317 -10.16 42.32 -21.58
N GLU A 318 -9.29 43.31 -21.36
CA GLU A 318 -7.82 43.32 -21.56
C GLU A 318 -7.04 42.42 -20.56
N HIS A 319 -7.63 41.34 -20.05
CA HIS A 319 -7.03 40.58 -18.96
C HIS A 319 -6.09 39.48 -19.48
N SER A 320 -4.79 39.78 -19.35
CA SER A 320 -3.68 38.85 -19.06
C SER A 320 -3.85 37.41 -19.55
N TYR A 321 -3.40 37.16 -20.77
CA TYR A 321 -3.32 35.85 -21.40
C TYR A 321 -2.46 34.87 -20.57
N THR A 322 -3.11 33.97 -19.83
CA THR A 322 -2.42 32.82 -19.24
C THR A 322 -2.07 31.82 -20.34
N HIS A 323 -0.79 31.48 -20.45
CA HIS A 323 -0.32 30.40 -21.30
C HIS A 323 -0.94 29.08 -20.82
N ILE A 324 -1.80 28.47 -21.63
CA ILE A 324 -2.42 27.19 -21.32
C ILE A 324 -1.61 26.09 -22.00
N PHE A 325 -1.02 25.21 -21.19
CA PHE A 325 -0.49 23.93 -21.67
C PHE A 325 -1.66 22.94 -21.75
N TRP A 326 -1.96 22.45 -22.96
CA TRP A 326 -3.11 21.59 -23.21
C TRP A 326 -2.71 20.13 -23.06
N THR A 327 -3.00 19.53 -21.92
CA THR A 327 -3.09 18.07 -21.81
C THR A 327 -4.56 17.72 -21.76
N ILE A 328 -5.03 16.85 -22.66
CA ILE A 328 -6.43 16.40 -22.71
C ILE A 328 -6.46 14.95 -22.24
N HIS A 329 -7.33 14.67 -21.28
CA HIS A 329 -7.54 13.33 -20.77
C HIS A 329 -8.05 12.39 -21.87
N PRO A 330 -7.56 11.14 -21.95
CA PRO A 330 -7.95 10.23 -23.02
C PRO A 330 -9.45 9.94 -23.14
N SER A 331 -10.22 10.03 -22.05
CA SER A 331 -11.67 9.77 -22.05
C SER A 331 -12.49 10.81 -22.80
N ILE A 332 -11.97 12.02 -23.02
CA ILE A 332 -12.70 13.14 -23.64
C ILE A 332 -12.05 13.63 -24.95
N MET A 333 -10.89 13.08 -25.30
CA MET A 333 -10.14 13.47 -26.48
C MET A 333 -10.94 13.10 -27.74
N SER A 334 -11.26 14.11 -28.56
CA SER A 334 -12.01 13.94 -29.81
C SER A 334 -11.69 15.05 -30.80
N LEU A 335 -11.86 14.75 -32.09
CA LEU A 335 -11.63 15.73 -33.16
C LEU A 335 -12.52 16.97 -33.00
N ASP A 336 -13.78 16.78 -32.60
CA ASP A 336 -14.73 17.88 -32.39
C ASP A 336 -14.28 18.82 -31.25
N LEU A 337 -13.88 18.26 -30.10
CA LEU A 337 -13.37 19.05 -28.99
C LEU A 337 -12.13 19.85 -29.40
N VAL A 338 -11.20 19.22 -30.10
CA VAL A 338 -9.96 19.87 -30.57
C VAL A 338 -10.26 20.99 -31.58
N LYS A 339 -11.15 20.76 -32.55
CA LYS A 339 -11.59 21.81 -33.48
C LYS A 339 -12.18 23.01 -32.75
N ARG A 340 -13.08 22.77 -31.79
CA ARG A 340 -13.67 23.84 -30.97
C ARG A 340 -12.62 24.59 -30.15
N LEU A 341 -11.61 23.90 -29.62
CA LEU A 341 -10.51 24.54 -28.88
C LEU A 341 -9.69 25.46 -29.78
N VAL A 342 -9.35 25.00 -30.99
CA VAL A 342 -8.63 25.79 -32.01
C VAL A 342 -9.46 27.00 -32.44
N ASP A 343 -10.75 26.80 -32.72
CA ASP A 343 -11.66 27.86 -33.18
C ASP A 343 -11.96 28.92 -32.10
N SER A 344 -11.89 28.53 -30.81
CA SER A 344 -12.21 29.41 -29.68
C SER A 344 -11.21 30.57 -29.44
N GLN A 345 -10.21 30.77 -30.31
CA GLN A 345 -9.15 31.78 -30.18
C GLN A 345 -8.38 31.73 -28.86
N CYS A 346 -8.42 30.62 -28.13
CA CYS A 346 -7.46 30.38 -27.07
C CYS A 346 -6.08 30.29 -27.74
N GLN A 347 -5.25 31.34 -27.63
CA GLN A 347 -3.94 31.40 -28.28
C GLN A 347 -3.13 30.13 -27.96
N MET A 348 -3.10 29.20 -28.91
CA MET A 348 -2.36 27.95 -28.81
C MET A 348 -0.89 28.27 -29.01
N MET A 349 -0.12 28.25 -27.93
CA MET A 349 1.34 28.48 -27.98
C MET A 349 2.12 27.16 -28.01
N ASP A 350 1.54 26.05 -27.53
CA ASP A 350 2.22 24.76 -27.47
C ASP A 350 1.30 23.60 -27.88
N PHE A 351 1.59 22.98 -29.02
CA PHE A 351 0.91 21.79 -29.53
C PHE A 351 1.43 20.50 -28.90
N THR A 352 2.53 20.53 -28.14
CA THR A 352 3.20 19.33 -27.62
C THR A 352 2.27 18.49 -26.75
N GLY A 353 1.61 19.11 -25.76
CA GLY A 353 0.66 18.40 -24.89
C GLY A 353 -0.54 17.85 -25.66
N LEU A 354 -1.00 18.56 -26.69
CA LEU A 354 -2.15 18.17 -27.49
C LEU A 354 -1.84 16.96 -28.40
N ILE A 355 -0.66 16.97 -29.04
CA ILE A 355 -0.15 15.86 -29.84
C ILE A 355 0.04 14.62 -28.97
N GLU A 356 0.69 14.75 -27.81
CA GLU A 356 0.85 13.61 -26.90
C GLU A 356 -0.48 13.05 -26.42
N SER A 357 -1.45 13.92 -26.13
CA SER A 357 -2.80 13.52 -25.75
C SER A 357 -3.48 12.75 -26.88
N ALA A 358 -3.36 13.21 -28.13
CA ALA A 358 -3.94 12.54 -29.30
C ALA A 358 -3.35 11.14 -29.52
N ILE A 359 -2.02 11.02 -29.38
CA ILE A 359 -1.30 9.74 -29.47
C ILE A 359 -1.78 8.81 -28.36
N LYS A 360 -1.73 9.24 -27.08
CA LYS A 360 -2.12 8.42 -25.92
C LYS A 360 -3.58 7.98 -25.97
N SER A 361 -4.44 8.80 -26.57
CA SER A 361 -5.88 8.52 -26.75
C SER A 361 -6.19 7.66 -27.98
N ASN A 362 -5.17 7.29 -28.76
CA ASN A 362 -5.30 6.53 -30.00
C ASN A 362 -6.28 7.17 -31.01
N GLN A 363 -6.16 8.48 -31.25
CA GLN A 363 -7.05 9.26 -32.13
C GLN A 363 -6.29 9.75 -33.39
N PRO A 364 -6.09 8.91 -34.42
CA PRO A 364 -5.27 9.28 -35.58
C PRO A 364 -5.84 10.45 -36.38
N GLU A 365 -7.16 10.54 -36.58
CA GLU A 365 -7.79 11.65 -37.32
C GLU A 365 -7.64 12.98 -36.57
N THR A 366 -7.71 12.92 -35.23
CA THR A 366 -7.48 14.10 -34.38
C THR A 366 -6.02 14.54 -34.46
N LEU A 367 -5.09 13.58 -34.44
CA LEU A 367 -3.66 13.86 -34.58
C LEU A 367 -3.35 14.46 -35.96
N GLU A 368 -3.91 13.91 -37.04
CA GLU A 368 -3.74 14.44 -38.41
C GLU A 368 -4.18 15.91 -38.49
N PHE A 369 -5.35 16.23 -37.94
CA PHE A 369 -5.84 17.61 -37.85
C PHE A 369 -4.84 18.50 -37.10
N ILE A 370 -4.35 18.08 -35.93
CA ILE A 370 -3.38 18.86 -35.15
C ILE A 370 -2.08 19.07 -35.93
N LEU A 371 -1.55 18.03 -36.58
CA LEU A 371 -0.32 18.10 -37.37
C LEU A 371 -0.47 19.00 -38.61
N SER A 372 -1.68 19.15 -39.14
CA SER A 372 -1.98 20.10 -40.23
C SER A 372 -1.89 21.57 -39.80
N LEU A 373 -2.07 21.86 -38.50
CA LEU A 373 -2.00 23.21 -37.94
C LEU A 373 -0.56 23.65 -37.62
N LEU A 374 0.37 22.72 -37.53
CA LEU A 374 1.79 23.01 -37.35
C LEU A 374 2.34 23.70 -38.61
N LYS A 375 2.62 25.01 -38.51
CA LYS A 375 3.36 25.76 -39.55
C LYS A 375 4.78 25.19 -39.71
N GLU A 376 5.43 25.50 -40.83
CA GLU A 376 6.84 25.18 -41.07
C GLU A 376 7.75 25.90 -40.06
N VAL A 377 7.86 25.35 -38.85
CA VAL A 377 8.81 25.76 -37.83
C VAL A 377 10.21 25.29 -38.24
N SER A 378 11.26 25.95 -37.75
CA SER A 378 12.65 25.58 -38.06
C SER A 378 12.94 24.09 -37.82
N SER A 379 13.80 23.51 -38.66
CA SER A 379 13.97 22.07 -38.83
C SER A 379 14.54 21.31 -37.62
N GLN A 380 15.19 21.99 -36.66
CA GLN A 380 15.89 21.32 -35.57
C GLN A 380 15.00 21.06 -34.34
N GLU A 381 14.21 22.03 -33.90
CA GLU A 381 13.29 21.88 -32.76
C GLU A 381 12.16 20.87 -33.06
N LEU A 382 11.68 20.85 -34.32
CA LEU A 382 10.70 19.87 -34.79
C LEU A 382 11.24 18.43 -34.75
N LYS A 383 12.54 18.22 -34.95
CA LYS A 383 13.14 16.87 -34.92
C LYS A 383 13.21 16.29 -33.50
N GLU A 384 13.54 17.12 -32.51
CA GLU A 384 13.56 16.70 -31.11
C GLU A 384 12.15 16.36 -30.62
N LEU A 385 11.17 17.20 -30.95
CA LEU A 385 9.75 16.93 -30.67
C LEU A 385 9.23 15.70 -31.42
N GLY A 386 9.56 15.56 -32.71
CA GLY A 386 9.21 14.40 -33.53
C GLY A 386 9.77 13.10 -32.95
N THR A 387 11.02 13.12 -32.47
CA THR A 387 11.64 11.98 -31.80
C THR A 387 10.84 11.55 -30.57
N ARG A 388 10.43 12.53 -29.73
CA ARG A 388 9.60 12.28 -28.56
C ARG A 388 8.23 11.71 -28.94
N PHE A 389 7.56 12.26 -29.94
CA PHE A 389 6.23 11.78 -30.36
C PHE A 389 6.28 10.36 -30.94
N VAL A 390 7.29 10.04 -31.75
CA VAL A 390 7.49 8.67 -32.26
C VAL A 390 7.65 7.70 -31.11
N LEU A 391 8.51 8.01 -30.12
CA LEU A 391 8.69 7.16 -28.93
C LEU A 391 7.40 6.97 -28.12
N VAL A 392 6.56 8.00 -28.01
CA VAL A 392 5.24 7.88 -27.36
C VAL A 392 4.29 7.00 -28.19
N SER A 393 4.32 7.11 -29.52
CA SER A 393 3.46 6.31 -30.42
C SER A 393 3.78 4.81 -30.37
N LEU A 394 5.03 4.43 -30.14
CA LEU A 394 5.43 3.02 -30.00
C LEU A 394 4.73 2.32 -28.83
N LYS A 395 4.16 3.06 -27.88
CA LYS A 395 3.45 2.53 -26.70
C LYS A 395 1.95 2.27 -26.95
N VAL A 396 1.44 2.71 -28.09
CA VAL A 396 0.03 2.67 -28.48
C VAL A 396 -0.10 1.74 -29.66
N ASP A 397 -0.99 0.75 -29.61
CA ASP A 397 -1.11 -0.28 -30.65
C ASP A 397 -1.84 0.22 -31.91
N ASN A 398 -1.23 1.20 -32.59
CA ASN A 398 -1.74 1.78 -33.82
C ASN A 398 -0.58 2.26 -34.70
N GLN A 399 -0.27 1.48 -35.74
CA GLN A 399 0.82 1.77 -36.65
C GLN A 399 0.61 3.07 -37.45
N THR A 400 -0.64 3.43 -37.76
CA THR A 400 -0.98 4.63 -38.54
C THR A 400 -0.46 5.89 -37.86
N ILE A 401 -0.55 5.95 -36.53
CA ILE A 401 -0.02 7.08 -35.76
C ILE A 401 1.50 7.20 -35.94
N THR A 402 2.22 6.09 -35.81
CA THR A 402 3.68 6.07 -36.00
C THR A 402 4.06 6.45 -37.43
N GLU A 403 3.36 5.93 -38.43
CA GLU A 403 3.56 6.28 -39.84
C GLU A 403 3.36 7.76 -40.10
N MET A 404 2.26 8.35 -39.62
CA MET A 404 1.99 9.78 -39.77
C MET A 404 3.10 10.65 -39.14
N LEU A 405 3.61 10.25 -37.98
CA LEU A 405 4.68 10.99 -37.31
C LEU A 405 6.02 10.84 -38.07
N LEU A 406 6.34 9.65 -38.55
CA LEU A 406 7.52 9.43 -39.39
C LEU A 406 7.43 10.23 -40.70
N ASP A 407 6.24 10.28 -41.29
CA ASP A 407 6.00 10.98 -42.54
C ASP A 407 6.05 12.50 -42.36
N LYS A 408 5.54 13.00 -41.23
CA LYS A 408 5.57 14.44 -40.93
C LYS A 408 6.96 14.95 -40.57
N PHE A 409 7.72 14.20 -39.78
CA PHE A 409 8.97 14.69 -39.17
C PHE A 409 10.25 14.16 -39.83
N PHE A 410 10.18 13.05 -40.58
CA PHE A 410 11.37 12.31 -41.04
C PHE A 410 11.35 11.88 -42.53
N SER A 411 10.37 12.28 -43.35
CA SER A 411 10.24 11.83 -44.75
C SER A 411 10.90 12.68 -45.84
N SER A 412 11.85 13.57 -45.52
CA SER A 412 12.57 14.29 -46.58
C SER A 412 13.54 13.34 -47.31
N GLU A 413 13.55 13.37 -48.65
CA GLU A 413 14.38 12.48 -49.50
C GLU A 413 15.89 12.50 -49.16
N ASP A 414 16.39 13.60 -48.56
CA ASP A 414 17.79 13.75 -48.16
C ASP A 414 18.11 13.27 -46.72
N GLN A 415 17.12 12.79 -45.95
CA GLN A 415 17.34 12.38 -44.56
C GLN A 415 17.76 10.92 -44.45
N GLN A 416 18.91 10.70 -43.80
CA GLN A 416 19.34 9.37 -43.42
C GLN A 416 18.41 8.77 -42.36
N PRO A 417 18.23 7.43 -42.35
CA PRO A 417 17.41 6.78 -41.34
C PRO A 417 17.91 7.07 -39.92
N GLN A 418 16.98 7.47 -39.06
CA GLN A 418 17.27 7.79 -37.67
C GLN A 418 17.23 6.55 -36.75
N THR A 419 18.09 6.55 -35.74
CA THR A 419 18.05 5.59 -34.63
C THR A 419 17.43 6.25 -33.39
N PHE A 420 16.30 5.72 -32.92
CA PHE A 420 15.56 6.23 -31.77
C PHE A 420 16.04 5.57 -30.47
N LYS A 421 16.41 6.40 -29.47
CA LYS A 421 16.93 5.92 -28.19
C LYS A 421 15.78 5.68 -27.21
N ILE A 422 15.50 4.42 -26.92
CA ILE A 422 14.46 4.02 -25.97
C ILE A 422 15.05 4.04 -24.56
N GLN A 423 14.38 4.73 -23.65
CA GLN A 423 14.79 4.77 -22.25
C GLN A 423 14.08 3.70 -21.44
N PHE A 424 14.71 3.32 -20.34
CA PHE A 424 14.22 2.25 -19.46
C PHE A 424 12.80 2.49 -18.92
N ASN A 425 12.32 3.72 -18.78
CA ASN A 425 10.98 4.05 -18.26
C ASN A 425 9.85 3.91 -19.31
N ASP A 426 10.14 3.35 -20.49
CA ASP A 426 9.18 3.17 -21.58
C ASP A 426 8.52 1.78 -21.49
N ASN A 427 7.59 1.61 -20.55
CA ASN A 427 7.09 0.31 -20.05
C ASN A 427 6.28 -0.57 -21.03
N LYS A 428 6.10 -0.17 -22.29
CA LYS A 428 5.30 -0.91 -23.26
C LYS A 428 5.71 -0.52 -24.67
N ILE A 429 6.11 -1.49 -25.48
CA ILE A 429 6.33 -1.31 -26.93
C ILE A 429 5.38 -2.25 -27.67
N CYS A 430 4.60 -1.70 -28.59
CA CYS A 430 3.64 -2.42 -29.41
C CYS A 430 4.27 -2.90 -30.72
N TYR A 431 3.87 -4.09 -31.19
CA TYR A 431 4.46 -4.75 -32.35
C TYR A 431 4.24 -3.98 -33.66
N ALA A 432 3.00 -3.61 -33.98
CA ALA A 432 2.66 -3.00 -35.28
C ALA A 432 3.34 -1.62 -35.48
N PRO A 433 3.31 -0.69 -34.50
CA PRO A 433 4.09 0.55 -34.55
C PRO A 433 5.59 0.33 -34.79
N LEU A 434 6.18 -0.62 -34.05
CA LEU A 434 7.61 -0.91 -34.17
C LEU A 434 7.97 -1.50 -35.54
N LEU A 435 7.13 -2.40 -36.06
CA LEU A 435 7.30 -2.96 -37.40
C LEU A 435 7.26 -1.87 -38.48
N SER A 436 6.33 -0.92 -38.35
CA SER A 436 6.23 0.17 -39.31
C SER A 436 7.45 1.09 -39.26
N LEU A 437 7.97 1.39 -38.06
CA LEU A 437 9.22 2.12 -37.88
C LEU A 437 10.38 1.44 -38.62
N PHE A 438 10.54 0.12 -38.48
CA PHE A 438 11.58 -0.63 -39.21
C PHE A 438 11.34 -0.66 -40.73
N ASN A 439 10.09 -0.78 -41.17
CA ASN A 439 9.76 -0.79 -42.60
C ASN A 439 10.03 0.56 -43.29
N LYS A 440 9.96 1.66 -42.54
CA LYS A 440 10.38 3.00 -42.99
C LYS A 440 11.91 3.19 -42.95
N GLY A 441 12.68 2.15 -42.62
CA GLY A 441 14.15 2.15 -42.61
C GLY A 441 14.78 2.65 -41.32
N HIS A 442 13.99 3.12 -40.36
CA HIS A 442 14.48 3.59 -39.06
C HIS A 442 14.89 2.43 -38.15
N SER A 443 15.65 2.75 -37.11
CA SER A 443 16.14 1.78 -36.12
C SER A 443 15.90 2.27 -34.70
N ILE A 444 16.12 1.40 -33.71
CA ILE A 444 16.05 1.74 -32.30
C ILE A 444 17.30 1.28 -31.55
N GLU A 445 17.64 2.00 -30.49
CA GLU A 445 18.72 1.66 -29.55
C GLU A 445 18.11 1.60 -28.15
N ILE A 446 18.17 0.42 -27.52
CA ILE A 446 17.61 0.20 -26.18
C ILE A 446 18.73 0.37 -25.16
N LYS A 447 18.61 1.39 -24.30
CA LYS A 447 19.63 1.67 -23.28
C LYS A 447 19.49 0.74 -22.07
N GLN A 448 20.62 0.39 -21.46
CA GLN A 448 20.65 -0.36 -20.21
C GLN A 448 20.07 0.48 -19.04
N PRO A 449 19.27 -0.12 -18.14
CA PRO A 449 18.81 0.56 -16.93
C PRO A 449 19.99 1.07 -16.09
N LYS A 450 19.89 2.32 -15.60
CA LYS A 450 20.86 2.88 -14.66
C LYS A 450 20.67 2.41 -13.22
N GLN A 451 19.53 1.79 -12.90
CA GLN A 451 19.18 1.32 -11.55
C GLN A 451 18.42 -0.02 -11.61
N THR A 452 18.74 -0.91 -10.67
CA THR A 452 18.23 -2.29 -10.54
C THR A 452 16.80 -2.41 -9.98
N ALA A 453 16.12 -1.30 -9.66
CA ALA A 453 14.99 -1.38 -8.73
C ALA A 453 13.63 -1.80 -9.32
N LEU A 454 13.38 -1.80 -10.64
CA LEU A 454 11.99 -1.93 -11.14
C LEU A 454 11.79 -2.69 -12.48
N ILE A 455 12.63 -3.68 -12.82
CA ILE A 455 12.41 -4.50 -14.05
C ILE A 455 11.15 -5.40 -13.95
N LEU A 456 10.65 -5.63 -12.74
CA LEU A 456 9.54 -6.55 -12.44
C LEU A 456 8.17 -6.14 -13.04
N CYS A 457 8.04 -4.92 -13.58
CA CYS A 457 6.79 -4.44 -14.17
C CYS A 457 6.76 -4.49 -15.72
N PHE A 458 7.82 -5.01 -16.36
CA PHE A 458 7.94 -5.00 -17.81
C PHE A 458 7.61 -6.37 -18.40
N LEU A 459 6.65 -6.39 -19.31
CA LEU A 459 6.31 -7.55 -20.12
C LEU A 459 6.48 -7.16 -21.59
N PHE A 460 7.61 -7.54 -22.18
CA PHE A 460 7.77 -7.47 -23.63
C PHE A 460 6.98 -8.61 -24.26
N LEU A 461 6.18 -8.32 -25.29
CA LEU A 461 5.53 -9.38 -26.06
C LEU A 461 6.62 -10.20 -26.79
N PRO A 462 6.56 -11.54 -26.80
CA PRO A 462 7.54 -12.37 -27.51
C PRO A 462 7.70 -12.00 -28.98
N LYS A 463 6.61 -11.65 -29.66
CA LYS A 463 6.62 -11.17 -31.06
C LYS A 463 7.39 -9.86 -31.25
N VAL A 464 7.39 -8.97 -30.25
CA VAL A 464 8.18 -7.73 -30.27
C VAL A 464 9.67 -8.07 -30.14
N VAL A 465 10.03 -8.97 -29.23
CA VAL A 465 11.41 -9.44 -29.08
C VAL A 465 11.92 -10.11 -30.35
N GLN A 466 11.12 -10.98 -30.96
CA GLN A 466 11.48 -11.61 -32.23
C GLN A 466 11.72 -10.57 -33.33
N LEU A 467 10.84 -9.57 -33.46
CA LEU A 467 11.02 -8.48 -34.41
C LEU A 467 12.30 -7.68 -34.16
N LEU A 468 12.64 -7.40 -32.89
CA LEU A 468 13.90 -6.73 -32.54
C LEU A 468 15.10 -7.55 -32.99
N ILE A 469 15.10 -8.86 -32.78
CA ILE A 469 16.19 -9.74 -33.17
C ILE A 469 16.31 -9.81 -34.69
N ASP A 470 15.18 -9.97 -35.40
CA ASP A 470 15.14 -10.04 -36.85
C ASP A 470 15.71 -8.78 -37.52
N ARG A 471 15.52 -7.61 -36.90
CA ARG A 471 15.91 -6.31 -37.47
C ARG A 471 17.22 -5.75 -36.93
N LEU A 472 17.58 -6.02 -35.68
CA LEU A 472 18.77 -5.47 -35.03
C LEU A 472 19.91 -6.47 -34.87
N SER A 473 19.65 -7.77 -35.08
CA SER A 473 20.48 -8.90 -34.64
C SER A 473 20.52 -9.08 -33.13
N LEU A 474 20.78 -10.32 -32.69
CA LEU A 474 20.78 -10.69 -31.27
C LEU A 474 21.80 -9.91 -30.43
N GLU A 475 22.99 -9.64 -30.96
CA GLU A 475 24.07 -8.94 -30.25
C GLU A 475 23.73 -7.49 -29.89
N ARG A 476 22.79 -6.87 -30.63
CA ARG A 476 22.37 -5.48 -30.38
C ARG A 476 21.14 -5.38 -29.47
N VAL A 477 20.44 -6.49 -29.21
CA VAL A 477 19.31 -6.52 -28.29
C VAL A 477 19.84 -6.80 -26.89
N PRO A 478 19.66 -5.88 -25.92
CA PRO A 478 20.13 -6.13 -24.56
C PRO A 478 19.52 -7.42 -23.99
N PRO A 479 20.31 -8.32 -23.38
CA PRO A 479 19.81 -9.64 -22.98
C PRO A 479 18.65 -9.59 -21.98
N TRP A 480 18.58 -8.55 -21.15
CA TRP A 480 17.47 -8.33 -20.22
C TRP A 480 16.11 -8.12 -20.91
N VAL A 481 16.08 -7.60 -22.15
CA VAL A 481 14.83 -7.41 -22.93
C VAL A 481 14.21 -8.77 -23.28
N ILE A 482 15.05 -9.73 -23.66
CA ILE A 482 14.63 -11.10 -23.96
C ILE A 482 14.13 -11.77 -22.68
N LEU A 483 14.89 -11.63 -21.57
CA LEU A 483 14.49 -12.18 -20.28
C LEU A 483 13.19 -11.57 -19.73
N ALA A 484 12.91 -10.28 -19.99
CA ALA A 484 11.66 -9.65 -19.60
C ALA A 484 10.43 -10.20 -20.36
N SER A 485 10.61 -10.81 -21.54
CA SER A 485 9.52 -11.42 -22.30
C SER A 485 9.12 -12.82 -21.80
N VAL A 486 10.00 -13.49 -21.07
CA VAL A 486 9.86 -14.87 -20.61
C VAL A 486 8.64 -15.07 -19.69
N ASN A 487 8.26 -14.05 -18.94
CA ASN A 487 7.11 -14.09 -18.03
C ASN A 487 5.79 -13.70 -18.72
N HIS A 488 5.80 -13.42 -20.02
CA HIS A 488 4.58 -13.13 -20.78
C HIS A 488 3.78 -14.42 -21.04
N PRO A 489 2.44 -14.43 -20.93
CA PRO A 489 1.62 -15.62 -21.17
C PRO A 489 1.82 -16.29 -22.53
N ASP A 490 2.11 -15.50 -23.56
CA ASP A 490 2.35 -15.98 -24.93
C ASP A 490 3.74 -16.64 -25.14
N PHE A 491 4.61 -16.65 -24.12
CA PHE A 491 5.95 -17.26 -24.22
C PHE A 491 5.83 -18.79 -24.03
N ASN A 492 5.70 -19.56 -25.11
CA ASN A 492 5.44 -20.99 -25.01
C ASN A 492 5.87 -21.84 -26.23
N ASP A 493 6.54 -21.26 -27.24
CA ASP A 493 6.97 -22.04 -28.42
C ASP A 493 8.42 -22.57 -28.29
N GLN A 494 8.73 -23.67 -28.98
CA GLN A 494 10.08 -24.22 -29.09
C GLN A 494 11.10 -23.21 -29.62
N SER A 495 10.68 -22.26 -30.48
CA SER A 495 11.52 -21.15 -30.94
C SER A 495 11.93 -20.23 -29.80
N ASP A 496 10.99 -19.91 -28.89
CA ASP A 496 11.22 -19.00 -27.76
C ASP A 496 12.24 -19.58 -26.78
N TYR A 497 12.15 -20.89 -26.50
CA TYR A 497 13.11 -21.59 -25.65
C TYR A 497 14.50 -21.69 -26.29
N LYS A 498 14.60 -21.88 -27.61
CA LYS A 498 15.89 -21.84 -28.33
C LYS A 498 16.53 -20.47 -28.24
N LEU A 499 15.74 -19.41 -28.43
CA LEU A 499 16.18 -18.03 -28.30
C LEU A 499 16.68 -17.74 -26.88
N LEU A 500 15.94 -18.19 -25.86
CA LEU A 500 16.33 -18.05 -24.46
C LEU A 500 17.67 -18.75 -24.18
N LYS A 501 17.85 -20.00 -24.62
CA LYS A 501 19.12 -20.74 -24.45
C LYS A 501 20.30 -20.01 -25.10
N HIS A 502 20.11 -19.50 -26.32
CA HIS A 502 21.14 -18.72 -27.00
C HIS A 502 21.46 -17.43 -26.23
N THR A 503 20.45 -16.73 -25.74
CA THR A 503 20.62 -15.52 -24.92
C THR A 503 21.38 -15.80 -23.64
N ILE A 504 21.04 -16.87 -22.92
CA ILE A 504 21.73 -17.29 -21.69
C ILE A 504 23.21 -17.57 -21.97
N SER A 505 23.53 -18.23 -23.09
CA SER A 505 24.93 -18.51 -23.46
C SER A 505 25.77 -17.24 -23.71
N ILE A 506 25.13 -16.14 -24.13
CA ILE A 506 25.76 -14.83 -24.32
C ILE A 506 25.94 -14.11 -22.97
N ILE A 507 25.01 -14.30 -22.03
CA ILE A 507 25.05 -13.66 -20.70
C ILE A 507 26.06 -14.32 -19.75
N HIS A 508 26.19 -15.64 -19.83
CA HIS A 508 27.00 -16.46 -18.91
C HIS A 508 28.44 -15.93 -18.65
N PRO A 509 29.14 -15.26 -19.58
CA PRO A 509 30.47 -14.69 -19.33
C PRO A 509 30.51 -13.33 -18.59
N HIS A 510 29.37 -12.68 -18.30
CA HIS A 510 29.31 -11.30 -17.78
C HIS A 510 29.41 -11.17 -16.25
N THR A 511 29.66 -9.94 -15.77
CA THR A 511 30.13 -9.59 -14.41
C THR A 511 29.06 -9.73 -13.31
N GLN A 512 29.52 -9.68 -12.04
CA GLN A 512 28.71 -9.88 -10.82
C GLN A 512 27.54 -8.88 -10.64
N GLU A 513 27.59 -7.70 -11.25
CA GLU A 513 26.55 -6.66 -11.15
C GLU A 513 25.28 -6.99 -11.98
N ASP A 514 25.43 -7.69 -13.11
CA ASP A 514 24.29 -8.10 -13.94
C ASP A 514 23.51 -9.27 -13.31
N LEU A 515 24.14 -10.06 -12.42
CA LEU A 515 23.52 -11.21 -11.75
C LEU A 515 22.31 -10.84 -10.89
N ILE A 516 22.34 -9.68 -10.20
CA ILE A 516 21.23 -9.23 -9.36
C ILE A 516 19.98 -9.00 -10.22
N MET A 517 20.16 -8.44 -11.42
CA MET A 517 19.09 -8.19 -12.38
C MET A 517 18.43 -9.49 -12.83
N TYR A 518 19.24 -10.47 -13.23
CA TYR A 518 18.74 -11.75 -13.72
C TYR A 518 18.09 -12.58 -12.61
N GLN A 519 18.62 -12.51 -11.38
CA GLN A 519 18.03 -13.15 -10.22
C GLN A 519 16.59 -12.67 -9.97
N GLN A 520 16.31 -11.37 -10.13
CA GLN A 520 14.96 -10.84 -9.96
C GLN A 520 13.97 -11.36 -11.01
N ILE A 521 14.39 -11.40 -12.28
CA ILE A 521 13.54 -11.93 -13.37
C ILE A 521 13.27 -13.42 -13.16
N MET A 522 14.30 -14.18 -12.79
CA MET A 522 14.17 -15.62 -12.54
C MET A 522 13.33 -15.93 -11.29
N ASN A 523 13.40 -15.09 -10.24
CA ASN A 523 12.49 -15.20 -9.11
C ASN A 523 11.03 -15.05 -9.57
N LEU A 524 10.73 -14.09 -10.45
CA LEU A 524 9.37 -13.94 -11.01
C LEU A 524 8.95 -15.17 -11.82
N THR A 525 9.84 -15.70 -12.65
CA THR A 525 9.62 -16.96 -13.37
C THR A 525 9.28 -18.12 -12.43
N CYS A 526 9.96 -18.20 -11.28
CA CYS A 526 9.68 -19.20 -10.24
C CYS A 526 8.34 -18.98 -9.54
N ARG A 527 7.87 -17.73 -9.37
CA ARG A 527 6.53 -17.44 -8.84
C ARG A 527 5.41 -17.92 -9.76
N ILE A 528 5.62 -17.82 -11.07
CA ILE A 528 4.64 -18.25 -12.09
C ILE A 528 4.70 -19.77 -12.31
N GLY A 529 5.86 -20.40 -12.09
CA GLY A 529 6.03 -21.85 -12.21
C GLY A 529 6.51 -22.33 -13.59
N LEU A 530 7.23 -21.47 -14.33
CA LEU A 530 7.66 -21.77 -15.71
C LEU A 530 8.90 -22.68 -15.72
N ILE A 531 8.73 -23.98 -15.49
CA ILE A 531 9.84 -24.94 -15.36
C ILE A 531 10.77 -24.99 -16.58
N LYS A 532 10.23 -25.03 -17.79
CA LYS A 532 11.00 -25.08 -19.04
C LYS A 532 11.93 -23.89 -19.24
N VAL A 533 11.55 -22.73 -18.69
CA VAL A 533 12.40 -21.52 -18.72
C VAL A 533 13.62 -21.73 -17.82
N VAL A 534 13.39 -22.21 -16.60
CA VAL A 534 14.46 -22.46 -15.63
C VAL A 534 15.38 -23.58 -16.13
N GLU A 535 14.84 -24.59 -16.81
CA GLU A 535 15.63 -25.63 -17.50
C GLU A 535 16.58 -25.05 -18.57
N CYS A 536 16.26 -23.90 -19.18
CA CYS A 536 17.14 -23.27 -20.17
C CYS A 536 18.42 -22.69 -19.55
N LEU A 537 18.46 -22.46 -18.24
CA LEU A 537 19.66 -22.01 -17.53
C LEU A 537 20.70 -23.14 -17.38
N GLY A 538 20.29 -24.40 -17.49
CA GLY A 538 21.18 -25.56 -17.33
C GLY A 538 21.89 -25.54 -15.98
N ASP A 539 23.21 -25.74 -15.99
CA ASP A 539 24.02 -25.70 -14.77
C ASP A 539 24.03 -24.32 -14.11
N TRP A 540 23.73 -23.24 -14.82
CA TRP A 540 23.76 -21.89 -14.26
C TRP A 540 22.69 -21.64 -13.18
N VAL A 541 21.69 -22.52 -13.05
CA VAL A 541 20.63 -22.45 -12.03
C VAL A 541 21.19 -22.33 -10.60
N TRP A 542 22.30 -23.01 -10.29
CA TRP A 542 22.84 -23.03 -8.94
C TRP A 542 23.35 -21.66 -8.48
N GLN A 543 23.79 -20.78 -9.40
CA GLN A 543 24.26 -19.43 -9.05
C GLN A 543 23.17 -18.55 -8.45
N PHE A 544 21.89 -18.88 -8.70
CA PHE A 544 20.72 -18.20 -8.13
C PHE A 544 19.98 -19.06 -7.10
N GLY A 545 20.49 -20.28 -6.85
CA GLY A 545 19.72 -21.46 -6.46
C GLY A 545 18.87 -21.29 -5.21
N VAL A 546 19.45 -20.81 -4.10
CA VAL A 546 18.72 -20.69 -2.82
C VAL A 546 17.50 -19.79 -2.95
N SER A 547 17.63 -18.65 -3.64
CA SER A 547 16.52 -17.71 -3.84
C SER A 547 15.43 -18.30 -4.73
N LEU A 548 15.82 -18.95 -5.84
CA LEU A 548 14.88 -19.55 -6.78
C LEU A 548 14.14 -20.73 -6.14
N PHE A 549 14.87 -21.60 -5.43
CA PHE A 549 14.33 -22.74 -4.69
C PHE A 549 13.29 -22.29 -3.67
N ARG A 550 13.64 -21.31 -2.83
CA ARG A 550 12.73 -20.72 -1.84
C ARG A 550 11.48 -20.16 -2.50
N THR A 551 11.65 -19.38 -3.57
CA THR A 551 10.53 -18.75 -4.27
C THR A 551 9.60 -19.79 -4.92
N ALA A 552 10.16 -20.84 -5.53
CA ALA A 552 9.36 -21.92 -6.11
C ALA A 552 8.53 -22.65 -5.04
N LEU A 553 9.12 -22.93 -3.86
CA LEU A 553 8.40 -23.54 -2.74
C LEU A 553 7.33 -22.62 -2.14
N GLU A 554 7.63 -21.34 -1.94
CA GLU A 554 6.68 -20.33 -1.43
C GLU A 554 5.42 -20.26 -2.30
N TYR A 555 5.57 -20.39 -3.62
CA TYR A 555 4.49 -20.37 -4.60
C TYR A 555 3.98 -21.77 -4.97
N LYS A 556 4.41 -22.81 -4.24
CA LYS A 556 3.94 -24.20 -4.35
C LYS A 556 4.22 -24.89 -5.69
N HIS A 557 5.25 -24.45 -6.42
CA HIS A 557 5.69 -25.09 -7.66
C HIS A 557 6.66 -26.23 -7.37
N ILE A 558 6.14 -27.34 -6.83
CA ILE A 558 6.92 -28.47 -6.30
C ILE A 558 7.88 -29.08 -7.34
N GLN A 559 7.42 -29.32 -8.57
CA GLN A 559 8.27 -29.90 -9.62
C GLN A 559 9.44 -28.99 -9.99
N LEU A 560 9.20 -27.67 -10.05
CA LEU A 560 10.24 -26.68 -10.33
C LEU A 560 11.24 -26.61 -9.17
N ALA A 561 10.76 -26.58 -7.92
CA ALA A 561 11.61 -26.62 -6.75
C ALA A 561 12.47 -27.90 -6.71
N TYR A 562 11.91 -29.05 -7.11
CA TYR A 562 12.64 -30.32 -7.19
C TYR A 562 13.77 -30.25 -8.23
N TYR A 563 13.49 -29.74 -9.43
CA TYR A 563 14.51 -29.53 -10.47
C TYR A 563 15.64 -28.63 -9.96
N ILE A 564 15.31 -27.47 -9.37
CA ILE A 564 16.30 -26.55 -8.81
C ILE A 564 17.11 -27.23 -7.69
N GLY A 565 16.44 -27.98 -6.81
CA GLY A 565 17.08 -28.70 -5.70
C GLY A 565 18.08 -29.75 -6.19
N GLN A 566 17.78 -30.47 -7.28
CA GLN A 566 18.72 -31.41 -7.89
C GLN A 566 19.97 -30.69 -8.41
N SER A 567 19.82 -29.58 -9.12
CA SER A 567 20.96 -28.79 -9.60
C SER A 567 21.84 -28.27 -8.46
N ILE A 568 21.23 -27.84 -7.35
CA ILE A 568 21.97 -27.36 -6.18
C ILE A 568 22.73 -28.50 -5.48
N ALA A 569 22.08 -29.65 -5.30
CA ALA A 569 22.67 -30.82 -4.64
C ALA A 569 23.94 -31.33 -5.36
N THR A 570 24.06 -31.08 -6.67
CA THR A 570 25.22 -31.47 -7.47
C THR A 570 26.41 -30.51 -7.46
N HIS A 571 26.27 -29.26 -6.99
CA HIS A 571 27.24 -28.18 -7.25
C HIS A 571 27.70 -27.36 -6.03
N CYS A 572 27.18 -27.58 -4.82
CA CYS A 572 27.42 -26.66 -3.69
C CYS A 572 28.38 -27.20 -2.61
N ASP A 573 29.19 -26.28 -2.06
CA ASP A 573 29.93 -26.43 -0.81
C ASP A 573 29.02 -26.16 0.42
N ASP A 574 29.36 -26.71 1.59
CA ASP A 574 28.55 -26.70 2.82
C ASP A 574 27.97 -25.33 3.24
N MET A 575 28.68 -24.21 2.99
CA MET A 575 28.25 -22.89 3.45
C MET A 575 27.04 -22.31 2.69
N THR A 576 26.87 -22.60 1.40
CA THR A 576 25.73 -22.08 0.60
C THR A 576 24.45 -22.90 0.85
N LEU A 577 24.60 -24.10 1.42
CA LEU A 577 23.53 -25.05 1.66
C LEU A 577 22.74 -24.77 2.96
N MET A 578 23.32 -24.00 3.90
CA MET A 578 22.67 -23.66 5.18
C MET A 578 21.36 -22.87 5.02
N ASP A 579 21.23 -22.08 3.96
CA ASP A 579 20.05 -21.24 3.71
C ASP A 579 18.89 -21.99 3.01
N LEU A 580 19.09 -23.27 2.61
CA LEU A 580 18.07 -24.05 1.91
C LEU A 580 17.05 -24.70 2.84
N LEU A 581 17.50 -25.29 3.94
CA LEU A 581 16.62 -26.00 4.87
C LEU A 581 15.50 -25.10 5.46
N PRO A 582 15.74 -23.82 5.78
CA PRO A 582 14.67 -22.89 6.14
C PRO A 582 13.55 -22.77 5.09
N SER A 583 13.82 -23.05 3.82
CA SER A 583 12.80 -23.02 2.77
C SER A 583 11.80 -24.17 2.86
N LEU A 584 12.12 -25.25 3.58
CA LEU A 584 11.20 -26.39 3.76
C LEU A 584 9.93 -26.02 4.55
N HIS A 585 9.95 -24.91 5.30
CA HIS A 585 8.77 -24.34 5.98
C HIS A 585 7.63 -23.95 5.02
N PHE A 586 7.90 -23.82 3.72
CA PHE A 586 6.87 -23.59 2.70
C PHE A 586 6.16 -24.87 2.23
N ILE A 587 6.62 -26.07 2.62
CA ILE A 587 6.06 -27.35 2.18
C ILE A 587 4.96 -27.83 3.14
N HIS A 588 3.77 -28.09 2.61
CA HIS A 588 2.62 -28.52 3.43
C HIS A 588 2.33 -30.02 3.36
N GLY A 589 2.66 -30.70 2.27
CA GLY A 589 2.45 -32.14 2.11
C GLY A 589 3.57 -32.97 2.74
N GLU A 590 3.22 -34.09 3.37
CA GLU A 590 4.22 -35.00 3.96
C GLU A 590 5.08 -35.67 2.89
N GLN A 591 4.47 -36.06 1.77
CA GLN A 591 5.16 -36.71 0.65
C GLN A 591 6.18 -35.77 -0.01
N ASP A 592 5.77 -34.52 -0.28
CA ASP A 592 6.67 -33.51 -0.83
C ASP A 592 7.80 -33.21 0.15
N PHE A 593 7.49 -33.11 1.45
CA PHE A 593 8.50 -32.87 2.48
C PHE A 593 9.54 -34.00 2.51
N GLU A 594 9.10 -35.27 2.55
CA GLU A 594 9.99 -36.43 2.52
C GLU A 594 10.83 -36.47 1.24
N MET A 595 10.24 -36.14 0.08
CA MET A 595 10.95 -36.05 -1.18
C MET A 595 12.10 -35.03 -1.13
N PHE A 596 11.85 -33.81 -0.65
CA PHE A 596 12.89 -32.78 -0.51
C PHE A 596 13.89 -33.11 0.59
N TRP A 597 13.45 -33.73 1.67
CA TRP A 597 14.31 -34.19 2.75
C TRP A 597 15.33 -35.22 2.23
N ASN A 598 14.88 -36.19 1.43
CA ASN A 598 15.75 -37.18 0.80
C ASN A 598 16.65 -36.56 -0.29
N LEU A 599 16.13 -35.60 -1.06
CA LEU A 599 16.92 -34.90 -2.08
C LEU A 599 18.12 -34.15 -1.46
N LEU A 600 17.92 -33.58 -0.28
CA LEU A 600 18.92 -32.80 0.45
C LEU A 600 19.65 -33.63 1.52
N LYS A 601 19.70 -34.97 1.36
CA LYS A 601 20.26 -35.93 2.35
C LYS A 601 21.58 -35.46 3.01
N PRO A 602 22.61 -35.01 2.26
CA PRO A 602 23.88 -34.56 2.86
C PRO A 602 23.73 -33.42 3.88
N ILE A 603 22.74 -32.55 3.67
CA ILE A 603 22.48 -31.36 4.50
C ILE A 603 21.54 -31.73 5.64
N THR A 604 20.51 -32.52 5.35
CA THR A 604 19.51 -32.96 6.34
C THR A 604 20.07 -33.96 7.35
N SER A 605 21.22 -34.58 7.09
CA SER A 605 21.94 -35.43 8.06
C SER A 605 22.89 -34.64 8.96
N ASN A 606 23.18 -33.37 8.64
CA ASN A 606 24.07 -32.52 9.42
C ASN A 606 23.31 -31.82 10.57
N ALA A 607 23.63 -32.19 11.81
CA ALA A 607 22.97 -31.65 13.00
C ALA A 607 23.01 -30.13 13.10
N SER A 608 24.11 -29.48 12.69
CA SER A 608 24.25 -28.02 12.75
C SER A 608 23.31 -27.31 11.77
N HIS A 609 23.18 -27.85 10.55
CA HIS A 609 22.29 -27.29 9.54
C HIS A 609 20.82 -27.47 9.94
N VAL A 610 20.47 -28.66 10.46
CA VAL A 610 19.13 -28.96 10.95
C VAL A 610 18.78 -28.12 12.19
N SER A 611 19.72 -27.93 13.12
CA SER A 611 19.60 -27.00 14.25
C SER A 611 19.20 -25.61 13.75
N ILE A 612 19.95 -25.01 12.81
CA ILE A 612 19.62 -23.70 12.26
C ILE A 612 18.22 -23.68 11.64
N ALA A 613 17.84 -24.69 10.85
CA ALA A 613 16.52 -24.76 10.22
C ALA A 613 15.35 -24.85 11.22
N THR A 614 15.57 -25.45 12.39
CA THR A 614 14.53 -25.64 13.42
C THR A 614 14.27 -24.38 14.26
N TYR A 615 15.26 -23.53 14.52
CA TYR A 615 15.08 -22.35 15.39
C TYR A 615 15.38 -20.98 14.75
N ASN A 616 15.95 -20.91 13.54
CA ASN A 616 16.32 -19.65 12.87
C ASN A 616 15.38 -19.30 11.70
N TYR A 617 14.09 -19.05 11.98
CA TYR A 617 13.15 -18.60 10.96
C TYR A 617 12.38 -17.36 11.40
N LYS A 618 12.62 -16.22 10.74
CA LYS A 618 12.08 -14.90 11.14
C LYS A 618 10.91 -14.37 10.29
N ALA A 619 10.50 -15.07 9.23
CA ALA A 619 9.78 -14.43 8.12
C ALA A 619 8.25 -14.61 8.08
N TYR A 620 7.60 -15.16 9.10
CA TYR A 620 6.14 -15.37 9.08
C TYR A 620 5.35 -14.41 9.98
N LYS A 621 4.14 -14.07 9.54
CA LYS A 621 3.12 -13.44 10.40
C LYS A 621 2.74 -14.42 11.52
N ASN A 622 2.61 -13.93 12.75
CA ASN A 622 2.24 -14.75 13.93
C ASN A 622 0.99 -15.63 13.70
N SER A 623 0.07 -15.23 12.81
CA SER A 623 -1.12 -16.02 12.45
C SER A 623 -0.83 -17.36 11.76
N GLN A 624 0.39 -17.59 11.25
CA GLN A 624 0.77 -18.82 10.55
C GLN A 624 1.67 -19.76 11.37
N ARG A 625 1.82 -19.50 12.68
CA ARG A 625 2.73 -20.20 13.58
C ARG A 625 2.55 -21.72 13.65
N HIS A 626 1.30 -22.21 13.60
CA HIS A 626 1.01 -23.65 13.57
C HIS A 626 1.69 -24.37 12.39
N ARG A 627 1.96 -23.67 11.29
CA ARG A 627 2.65 -24.24 10.12
C ARG A 627 4.14 -24.46 10.40
N ILE A 628 4.75 -23.54 11.14
CA ILE A 628 6.16 -23.63 11.54
C ILE A 628 6.34 -24.81 12.50
N THR A 629 5.51 -24.91 13.55
CA THR A 629 5.59 -26.02 14.51
C THR A 629 5.36 -27.37 13.85
N ASN A 630 4.39 -27.49 12.95
CA ASN A 630 4.18 -28.72 12.18
C ASN A 630 5.39 -29.09 11.30
N THR A 631 6.09 -28.09 10.76
CA THR A 631 7.31 -28.34 9.96
C THR A 631 8.46 -28.77 10.86
N ILE A 632 8.62 -28.16 12.04
CA ILE A 632 9.58 -28.60 13.06
C ILE A 632 9.32 -30.07 13.44
N ASP A 633 8.07 -30.45 13.67
CA ASP A 633 7.69 -31.83 14.00
C ASP A 633 8.11 -32.81 12.90
N ARG A 634 7.93 -32.42 11.62
CA ARG A 634 8.39 -33.22 10.47
C ARG A 634 9.91 -33.32 10.42
N ILE A 635 10.62 -32.21 10.59
CA ILE A 635 12.08 -32.18 10.63
C ILE A 635 12.59 -33.17 11.69
N ILE A 636 12.07 -33.11 12.91
CA ILE A 636 12.49 -33.99 14.01
C ILE A 636 12.15 -35.45 13.70
N LYS A 637 10.95 -35.72 13.18
CA LYS A 637 10.51 -37.07 12.80
C LYS A 637 11.45 -37.69 11.76
N HIS A 638 11.76 -36.96 10.69
CA HIS A 638 12.62 -37.46 9.60
C HIS A 638 14.09 -37.54 10.01
N TYR A 639 14.61 -36.58 10.77
CA TYR A 639 15.95 -36.65 11.34
C TYR A 639 16.09 -37.83 12.31
N THR A 640 15.09 -38.09 13.15
CA THR A 640 15.04 -39.26 14.05
C THR A 640 15.05 -40.57 13.28
N ARG A 641 14.38 -40.63 12.13
CA ARG A 641 14.41 -41.81 11.25
C ARG A 641 15.82 -42.07 10.71
N TYR A 642 16.52 -41.04 10.21
CA TYR A 642 17.90 -41.16 9.76
C TYR A 642 18.86 -41.50 10.90
N TYR A 643 18.70 -40.86 12.06
CA TYR A 643 19.52 -41.10 13.24
C TYR A 643 19.39 -42.53 13.79
N ASN A 644 18.27 -43.19 13.54
CA ASN A 644 18.05 -44.60 13.90
C ASN A 644 18.25 -45.56 12.70
N GLY A 645 18.66 -45.04 11.54
CA GLY A 645 18.87 -45.77 10.30
C GLY A 645 20.35 -45.92 9.95
N PRO A 646 20.66 -46.51 8.78
CA PRO A 646 22.04 -46.63 8.27
C PRO A 646 22.71 -45.27 8.04
N GLU A 647 21.93 -44.21 7.85
CA GLU A 647 22.41 -42.84 7.68
C GLU A 647 23.25 -42.35 8.86
N LYS A 648 22.96 -42.83 10.06
CA LYS A 648 23.67 -42.42 11.27
C LYS A 648 25.17 -42.65 11.15
N ASP A 649 25.54 -43.84 10.70
CA ASP A 649 26.94 -44.23 10.54
C ASP A 649 27.51 -43.68 9.22
N GLU A 650 26.68 -43.60 8.17
CA GLU A 650 27.07 -43.05 6.85
C GLU A 650 27.50 -41.58 6.93
N PHE A 651 26.80 -40.77 7.73
CA PHE A 651 27.00 -39.32 7.84
C PHE A 651 27.51 -38.87 9.22
N GLU A 652 27.92 -39.81 10.08
CA GLU A 652 28.38 -39.54 11.45
C GLU A 652 27.40 -38.65 12.23
N MET A 653 26.10 -38.95 12.15
CA MET A 653 25.06 -38.10 12.69
C MET A 653 25.14 -37.99 14.21
N ILE A 654 25.00 -36.76 14.72
CA ILE A 654 24.92 -36.44 16.15
C ILE A 654 23.52 -35.89 16.50
N PRO A 655 23.11 -35.88 17.78
CA PRO A 655 21.88 -35.21 18.19
C PRO A 655 21.85 -33.72 17.79
N ILE A 656 20.65 -33.20 17.50
CA ILE A 656 20.41 -31.79 17.17
C ILE A 656 20.67 -30.95 18.42
N LYS A 657 21.72 -30.13 18.41
CA LYS A 657 22.09 -29.29 19.55
C LYS A 657 21.35 -27.97 19.55
N ILE A 658 20.78 -27.60 20.69
CA ILE A 658 20.14 -26.31 20.92
C ILE A 658 21.09 -25.42 21.73
N TYR A 659 21.64 -24.39 21.10
CA TYR A 659 22.65 -23.52 21.74
C TYR A 659 22.03 -22.26 22.33
N SER A 660 22.46 -21.88 23.53
CA SER A 660 22.07 -20.64 24.22
C SER A 660 22.82 -19.38 23.75
N ASN A 661 23.99 -19.53 23.10
CA ASN A 661 24.96 -18.46 22.84
C ASN A 661 25.31 -18.23 21.34
N LEU A 662 24.42 -18.55 20.40
CA LEU A 662 24.68 -18.23 19.00
C LEU A 662 24.56 -16.72 18.76
N ARG A 663 25.48 -16.14 17.96
CA ARG A 663 25.36 -14.77 17.42
C ARG A 663 24.12 -14.57 16.53
N LEU A 664 23.34 -15.62 16.31
CA LEU A 664 22.12 -15.62 15.52
C LEU A 664 20.89 -15.53 16.43
N PRO A 665 19.95 -14.62 16.15
CA PRO A 665 18.73 -14.46 16.94
C PRO A 665 17.81 -15.68 16.82
N LEU A 666 17.68 -16.45 17.90
CA LEU A 666 16.76 -17.59 18.02
C LEU A 666 15.30 -17.11 17.98
N ASP A 667 14.41 -17.83 17.27
CA ASP A 667 12.96 -17.60 17.40
C ASP A 667 12.47 -18.22 18.71
N PRO A 668 12.03 -17.40 19.68
CA PRO A 668 11.70 -17.90 21.01
C PRO A 668 10.46 -18.83 21.01
N PHE A 669 9.60 -18.68 20.03
CA PHE A 669 8.42 -19.50 19.92
C PHE A 669 8.72 -20.92 19.44
N ASN A 670 9.75 -21.10 18.61
CA ASN A 670 10.19 -22.41 18.13
C ASN A 670 10.93 -23.17 19.23
N ILE A 671 11.80 -22.48 19.98
CA ILE A 671 12.51 -23.05 21.12
C ILE A 671 11.54 -23.55 22.20
N ASN A 672 10.49 -22.78 22.51
CA ASN A 672 9.47 -23.22 23.46
C ASN A 672 8.72 -24.48 22.99
N HIS A 673 8.42 -24.57 21.69
CA HIS A 673 7.79 -25.76 21.10
C HIS A 673 8.70 -27.00 21.20
N LEU A 674 9.99 -26.84 20.87
CA LEU A 674 11.00 -27.89 21.00
C LEU A 674 11.14 -28.36 22.45
N TYR A 675 11.25 -27.44 23.40
CA TYR A 675 11.42 -27.79 24.81
C TYR A 675 10.16 -28.46 25.39
N THR A 676 8.97 -27.97 25.04
CA THR A 676 7.72 -28.52 25.58
C THR A 676 7.44 -29.94 25.07
N ASN A 677 7.69 -30.20 23.78
CA ASN A 677 7.27 -31.44 23.13
C ASN A 677 8.39 -32.46 22.92
N TYR A 678 9.66 -32.03 22.96
CA TYR A 678 10.80 -32.86 22.58
C TYR A 678 12.00 -32.81 23.53
N ARG A 679 11.87 -32.24 24.75
CA ARG A 679 12.96 -32.26 25.76
C ARG A 679 13.50 -33.66 26.09
N ASP A 680 12.62 -34.66 26.04
CA ASP A 680 12.93 -36.05 26.38
C ASP A 680 13.26 -36.88 25.12
N CYS A 681 13.40 -36.24 23.95
CA CYS A 681 13.73 -36.89 22.69
C CYS A 681 15.26 -37.13 22.62
N PRO A 682 15.74 -38.37 22.43
CA PRO A 682 17.19 -38.68 22.44
C PRO A 682 17.95 -38.08 21.25
N VAL A 683 17.23 -37.53 20.28
CA VAL A 683 17.77 -36.93 19.06
C VAL A 683 17.88 -35.40 19.17
N ILE A 684 17.40 -34.81 20.27
CA ILE A 684 17.55 -33.37 20.57
C ILE A 684 18.35 -33.22 21.86
N ASP A 685 19.40 -32.42 21.81
CA ASP A 685 20.31 -32.17 22.92
C ASP A 685 20.15 -30.75 23.46
N PHE A 686 19.65 -30.67 24.69
CA PHE A 686 19.47 -29.44 25.46
C PHE A 686 20.58 -29.24 26.52
N SER A 687 21.65 -30.05 26.55
CA SER A 687 22.68 -29.98 27.61
C SER A 687 23.30 -28.58 27.76
N ASP A 688 23.43 -27.87 26.65
CA ASP A 688 24.07 -26.56 26.56
C ASP A 688 23.04 -25.40 26.55
N PHE A 689 21.75 -25.72 26.71
CA PHE A 689 20.66 -24.75 26.70
C PHE A 689 20.26 -24.36 28.13
N ASN A 690 20.62 -23.14 28.52
CA ASN A 690 20.16 -22.57 29.79
C ASN A 690 18.74 -22.03 29.64
N ILE A 691 17.76 -22.84 30.02
CA ILE A 691 16.34 -22.49 29.91
C ILE A 691 15.94 -21.31 30.81
N ASP A 692 16.53 -21.20 31.99
CA ASP A 692 16.24 -20.11 32.93
C ASP A 692 16.71 -18.78 32.36
N GLN A 693 17.94 -18.74 31.83
CA GLN A 693 18.48 -17.58 31.14
C GLN A 693 17.67 -17.24 29.88
N TYR A 694 17.23 -18.25 29.12
CA TYR A 694 16.42 -18.06 27.94
C TYR A 694 15.05 -17.46 28.26
N TYR A 695 14.35 -17.93 29.30
CA TYR A 695 13.10 -17.34 29.74
C TYR A 695 13.32 -15.91 30.26
N ILE A 696 14.39 -15.67 31.02
CA ILE A 696 14.76 -14.31 31.47
C ILE A 696 14.97 -13.35 30.29
N GLN A 697 15.63 -13.81 29.23
CA GLN A 697 15.90 -13.01 28.03
C GLN A 697 14.68 -12.83 27.11
N ASN A 698 13.70 -13.73 27.16
CA ASN A 698 12.51 -13.73 26.29
C ASN A 698 11.20 -13.48 27.03
N ILE A 699 11.29 -13.06 28.29
CA ILE A 699 10.18 -12.62 29.14
C ILE A 699 9.31 -11.62 28.36
N GLU A 700 9.92 -10.65 27.67
CA GLU A 700 9.22 -9.61 26.89
C GLU A 700 8.29 -10.13 25.78
N LEU A 701 8.40 -11.39 25.36
CA LEU A 701 7.57 -12.03 24.33
C LEU A 701 6.39 -12.84 24.89
N GLY A 702 6.22 -12.85 26.21
CA GLY A 702 5.10 -13.54 26.89
C GLY A 702 5.17 -15.07 26.77
N ILE A 703 6.37 -15.62 26.58
CA ILE A 703 6.60 -17.06 26.52
C ILE A 703 6.84 -17.56 27.94
N ILE A 704 5.76 -17.98 28.58
CA ILE A 704 5.79 -18.57 29.90
C ILE A 704 5.52 -20.07 29.73
N PRO A 705 6.34 -20.96 30.33
CA PRO A 705 6.05 -22.39 30.32
C PRO A 705 4.70 -22.65 30.99
N PHE A 706 3.85 -23.45 30.35
CA PHE A 706 2.76 -24.10 31.07
C PHE A 706 3.40 -25.11 32.03
N ASN A 707 3.60 -24.70 33.28
CA ASN A 707 3.84 -25.67 34.33
C ASN A 707 2.52 -26.44 34.52
N ASN A 708 2.52 -27.72 34.17
CA ASN A 708 1.56 -28.66 34.73
C ASN A 708 1.90 -28.91 36.19
#